data_AF-A0A453CXN6-F1
#
_entry.id   AF-A0A453CXN6-F1
#
_cell.length_a   1.000
_cell.length_b   1.000
_cell.length_c   1.000
_cell.angle_alpha   90.00
_cell.angle_beta   90.00
_cell.angle_gamma   90.00
#
_symmetry.space_group_name_H-M   'P 1'
#
loop_
_entity.id
_entity.type
_entity.pdbx_description
1 polymer ?
#
loop_
_entity_poly.entity_id
_entity_poly.type
_entity_poly.pdbx_seq_one_letter_code
_entity_poly.pdbx_strand_id
1 'polypeptide(L)'
;MGTLLHQVFQAGLLEDVPSRQFLEQHAKEVLLNNLESLYACGASERSTHSILIEAIPKMLNWYKSFMKGSKSTNVDFGHTEGRKTVEVTEMMDIEEMAWAPRYGLKGIIDASVISRVNSCGGGSYDKVMPLEFKTGKSTSGQSAMEHSAQVILYTLLMSERYLNTDIDMGLLYYLHTDQTLGIKVKRSDLIGLMMRRNELASEILKASFSQSFPAMLQSPSSCTGCRHLTSCTIYHKVHGGNTATSGLGDLFDNLVNHLSVAHHNFLKHWDRLIDLEARTSQVKKKEILLPLHYNSGSKSSAPSFYVLDMKNEHSVDSSGKSKRYIYNFVREKMQPEAAGHSEPQAESLDFNLKSGDCVVLSTQSGRIAVANGSIRDISRSHITVSLSRRLRLPGSSSLLEQGDLQRELWRIDKDEFSSSFATMRFNLVQLFSQKPQNTKLRKLVVDLEAPRFDSGGLFSQDPALSYIQSLTSLNNDQQRSLHKILAAKDYALILGMPGTGKTYTMVHAVKSLLMRGESILLTSYTNSAIDNLLMKLKAEGVDFIRIGRHEAVHPDVRANCLSTTEVQSVDAIKTRMEQVQVVGVTCLGVYHPLLAHKKFDTCIMDEAGQITLPVSLGPLMLATKFVLVGDHYQLPPLIQVTNPLVFLFT
;
A
#
# COMPACT_ATOMS: atom_id res chain seq x y z
N MET A 1 -1.11 -1.55 -17.58
CA MET A 1 -1.44 -0.71 -18.75
C MET A 1 -2.12 0.60 -18.36
N GLY A 2 -3.32 0.58 -17.76
CA GLY A 2 -4.02 1.81 -17.36
C GLY A 2 -3.15 2.80 -16.57
N THR A 3 -2.46 2.33 -15.54
CA THR A 3 -1.50 3.13 -14.74
C THR A 3 -0.41 3.79 -15.57
N LEU A 4 0.17 3.09 -16.56
CA LEU A 4 1.24 3.63 -17.40
C LEU A 4 0.71 4.74 -18.32
N LEU A 5 -0.48 4.53 -18.88
CA LEU A 5 -1.15 5.55 -19.69
C LEU A 5 -1.51 6.80 -18.88
N HIS A 6 -1.89 6.65 -17.60
CA HIS A 6 -2.12 7.79 -16.71
C HIS A 6 -0.84 8.58 -16.49
N GLN A 7 0.28 7.90 -16.18
CA GLN A 7 1.57 8.56 -15.96
C GLN A 7 2.02 9.36 -17.20
N VAL A 8 1.88 8.78 -18.40
CA VAL A 8 2.19 9.49 -19.66
C VAL A 8 1.25 10.68 -19.87
N PHE A 9 -0.05 10.51 -19.62
CA PHE A 9 -1.01 11.60 -19.78
C PHE A 9 -0.78 12.74 -18.77
N GLN A 10 -0.47 12.42 -17.52
CA GLN A 10 -0.19 13.40 -16.48
C GLN A 10 1.10 14.18 -16.74
N ALA A 11 2.13 13.53 -17.27
CA ALA A 11 3.36 14.22 -17.66
C ALA A 11 3.09 15.26 -18.75
N GLY A 12 2.21 14.96 -19.72
CA GLY A 12 1.80 15.93 -20.74
C GLY A 12 0.99 17.11 -20.18
N LEU A 13 0.22 16.92 -19.10
CA LEU A 13 -0.53 18.00 -18.44
C LEU A 13 0.37 19.00 -17.70
N LEU A 14 1.59 18.62 -17.35
CA LEU A 14 2.57 19.48 -16.69
C LEU A 14 3.33 20.39 -17.68
N GLU A 15 3.21 20.14 -18.97
CA GLU A 15 3.81 20.93 -20.04
C GLU A 15 2.79 21.90 -20.62
N ASP A 16 3.20 23.14 -20.94
CA ASP A 16 2.31 24.11 -21.59
C ASP A 16 1.85 23.62 -22.98
N VAL A 17 2.78 23.06 -23.77
CA VAL A 17 2.50 22.49 -25.11
C VAL A 17 3.29 21.19 -25.27
N PRO A 18 2.73 20.03 -24.88
CA PRO A 18 3.44 18.76 -24.97
C PRO A 18 3.69 18.36 -26.42
N SER A 19 4.95 18.04 -26.74
CA SER A 19 5.33 17.52 -28.05
C SER A 19 5.20 16.00 -28.12
N ARG A 20 5.08 15.46 -29.34
CA ARG A 20 5.08 13.99 -29.54
C ARG A 20 6.37 13.36 -29.03
N GLN A 21 7.51 13.96 -29.34
CA GLN A 21 8.82 13.46 -28.92
C GLN A 21 8.96 13.41 -27.40
N PHE A 22 8.44 14.42 -26.69
CA PHE A 22 8.42 14.46 -25.23
C PHE A 22 7.61 13.29 -24.65
N LEU A 23 6.39 13.07 -25.12
CA LEU A 23 5.54 11.98 -24.61
C LEU A 23 6.10 10.59 -24.96
N GLU A 24 6.71 10.43 -26.14
CA GLU A 24 7.36 9.18 -26.54
C GLU A 24 8.60 8.89 -25.67
N GLN A 25 9.36 9.92 -25.32
CA GLN A 25 10.49 9.79 -24.39
C GLN A 25 10.00 9.44 -22.98
N HIS A 26 8.97 10.13 -22.49
CA HIS A 26 8.42 9.85 -21.18
C HIS A 26 7.75 8.46 -21.09
N ALA A 27 7.14 7.98 -22.18
CA ALA A 27 6.62 6.61 -22.25
C ALA A 27 7.71 5.55 -22.03
N LYS A 28 8.95 5.80 -22.49
CA LYS A 28 10.10 4.92 -22.22
C LYS A 28 10.52 4.96 -20.75
N GLU A 29 10.57 6.16 -20.16
CA GLU A 29 10.89 6.34 -18.74
C GLU A 29 9.87 5.65 -17.84
N VAL A 30 8.57 5.83 -18.13
CA VAL A 30 7.46 5.16 -17.45
C VAL A 30 7.60 3.64 -17.56
N LEU A 31 7.96 3.11 -18.72
CA LEU A 31 8.20 1.67 -18.90
C LEU A 31 9.35 1.18 -18.01
N LEU A 32 10.49 1.86 -18.03
CA LEU A 32 11.68 1.52 -17.23
C LEU A 32 11.41 1.58 -15.72
N ASN A 33 10.62 2.55 -15.27
CA ASN A 33 10.25 2.69 -13.86
C ASN A 33 9.28 1.60 -13.37
N ASN A 34 8.63 0.88 -14.29
CA ASN A 34 7.58 -0.10 -13.96
C ASN A 34 7.93 -1.55 -14.38
N LEU A 35 9.20 -1.85 -14.70
CA LEU A 35 9.64 -3.18 -15.15
C LEU A 35 9.24 -4.31 -14.20
N GLU A 36 9.34 -4.10 -12.89
CA GLU A 36 8.98 -5.10 -11.88
C GLU A 36 7.49 -5.47 -11.94
N SER A 37 6.63 -4.48 -12.21
CA SER A 37 5.18 -4.68 -12.40
C SER A 37 4.90 -5.40 -13.72
N LEU A 38 5.64 -5.10 -14.80
CA LEU A 38 5.54 -5.82 -16.06
C LEU A 38 5.92 -7.30 -15.88
N TYR A 39 7.02 -7.56 -15.19
CA TYR A 39 7.46 -8.90 -14.83
C TYR A 39 6.36 -9.67 -14.08
N ALA A 40 5.76 -9.07 -13.04
CA ALA A 40 4.70 -9.70 -12.26
C ALA A 40 3.41 -9.97 -13.04
N CYS A 41 3.14 -9.18 -14.08
CA CYS A 41 2.01 -9.39 -14.97
C CYS A 41 2.32 -10.37 -16.12
N GLY A 42 3.56 -10.84 -16.26
CA GLY A 42 4.00 -11.60 -17.44
C GLY A 42 3.86 -10.81 -18.75
N ALA A 43 3.94 -9.48 -18.69
CA ALA A 43 3.71 -8.61 -19.84
C ALA A 43 5.01 -8.37 -20.63
N SER A 44 4.91 -8.37 -21.97
CA SER A 44 6.03 -8.03 -22.85
C SER A 44 6.27 -6.52 -22.87
N GLU A 45 7.52 -6.10 -22.69
CA GLU A 45 7.94 -4.70 -22.81
C GLU A 45 7.62 -4.12 -24.18
N ARG A 46 7.96 -4.84 -25.25
CA ARG A 46 7.76 -4.38 -26.64
C ARG A 46 6.29 -4.13 -26.92
N SER A 47 5.42 -5.08 -26.55
CA SER A 47 3.98 -4.95 -26.72
C SER A 47 3.43 -3.79 -25.87
N THR A 48 3.88 -3.68 -24.63
CA THR A 48 3.47 -2.61 -23.72
C THR A 48 3.87 -1.24 -24.26
N HIS A 49 5.10 -1.10 -24.75
CA HIS A 49 5.61 0.12 -25.39
C HIS A 49 4.79 0.47 -26.63
N SER A 50 4.49 -0.49 -27.52
CA SER A 50 3.66 -0.25 -28.71
C SER A 50 2.32 0.38 -28.34
N ILE A 51 1.64 -0.18 -27.33
CA ILE A 51 0.33 0.32 -26.87
C ILE A 51 0.45 1.75 -26.30
N LEU A 52 1.52 2.07 -25.58
CA LEU A 52 1.77 3.44 -25.11
C LEU A 52 1.94 4.41 -26.28
N ILE A 53 2.76 4.05 -27.26
CA ILE A 53 3.02 4.89 -28.44
C ILE A 53 1.75 5.08 -29.28
N GLU A 54 0.94 4.04 -29.45
CA GLU A 54 -0.34 4.10 -30.17
C GLU A 54 -1.37 5.02 -29.50
N ALA A 55 -1.27 5.23 -28.18
CA ALA A 55 -2.15 6.12 -27.43
C ALA A 55 -1.76 7.61 -27.52
N ILE A 56 -0.47 7.92 -27.74
CA ILE A 56 0.07 9.28 -27.74
C ILE A 56 -0.65 10.23 -28.70
N PRO A 57 -0.97 9.85 -29.96
CA PRO A 57 -1.68 10.74 -30.87
C PRO A 57 -3.03 11.25 -30.33
N LYS A 58 -3.76 10.41 -29.59
CA LYS A 58 -5.05 10.79 -28.97
C LYS A 58 -4.84 11.75 -27.81
N MET A 59 -3.85 11.49 -26.95
CA MET A 59 -3.47 12.41 -25.87
C MET A 59 -3.08 13.79 -26.43
N LEU A 60 -2.25 13.82 -27.48
CA LEU A 60 -1.87 15.05 -28.17
C LEU A 60 -3.06 15.80 -28.76
N ASN A 61 -4.03 15.08 -29.32
CA ASN A 61 -5.26 15.69 -29.82
C ASN A 61 -6.05 16.34 -28.68
N TRP A 62 -6.14 15.68 -27.54
CA TRP A 62 -6.78 16.22 -26.35
C TRP A 62 -6.08 17.50 -25.86
N TYR A 63 -4.75 17.50 -25.69
CA TYR A 63 -4.03 18.71 -25.26
C TYR A 63 -4.24 19.88 -26.22
N LYS A 64 -4.15 19.64 -27.53
CA LYS A 64 -4.39 20.67 -28.55
C LYS A 64 -5.81 21.22 -28.56
N SER A 65 -6.78 20.45 -28.05
CA SER A 65 -8.20 20.81 -28.04
C SER A 65 -8.59 21.56 -26.76
N PHE A 66 -7.93 21.27 -25.64
CA PHE A 66 -8.33 21.74 -24.32
C PHE A 66 -7.32 22.64 -23.60
N MET A 67 -6.01 22.54 -23.86
CA MET A 67 -5.01 23.37 -23.18
C MET A 67 -4.99 24.80 -23.73
N LYS A 68 -4.51 25.73 -22.89
CA LYS A 68 -4.45 27.17 -23.15
C LYS A 68 -3.96 27.53 -24.56
N GLY A 69 -4.73 28.36 -25.26
CA GLY A 69 -4.44 28.79 -26.64
C GLY A 69 -4.97 27.84 -27.73
N SER A 70 -5.78 26.85 -27.36
CA SER A 70 -6.50 25.97 -28.29
C SER A 70 -7.71 26.64 -28.95
N LYS A 71 -8.24 26.00 -30.01
CA LYS A 71 -9.60 26.30 -30.47
C LYS A 71 -10.58 25.75 -29.43
N SER A 72 -11.33 26.64 -28.79
CA SER A 72 -12.32 26.32 -27.76
C SER A 72 -13.24 25.15 -28.20
N THR A 73 -13.12 24.00 -27.53
CA THR A 73 -13.77 22.74 -27.94
C THR A 73 -15.10 22.58 -27.24
N ASN A 74 -16.13 22.13 -27.97
CA ASN A 74 -17.45 21.88 -27.42
C ASN A 74 -17.48 20.58 -26.61
N VAL A 75 -17.87 20.69 -25.34
CA VAL A 75 -18.10 19.59 -24.41
C VAL A 75 -19.58 19.54 -24.08
N ASP A 76 -20.15 18.34 -24.11
CA ASP A 76 -21.54 18.11 -23.72
C ASP A 76 -21.63 17.88 -22.20
N PHE A 77 -22.37 18.74 -21.50
CA PHE A 77 -22.68 18.63 -20.07
C PHE A 77 -24.06 17.97 -19.82
N GLY A 78 -24.61 17.30 -20.85
CA GLY A 78 -25.89 16.61 -20.82
C GLY A 78 -27.07 17.52 -21.12
N HIS A 79 -28.27 16.93 -21.15
CA HIS A 79 -29.49 17.58 -21.67
C HIS A 79 -29.88 18.91 -21.02
N THR A 80 -29.51 19.16 -19.76
CA THR A 80 -29.90 20.37 -19.02
C THR A 80 -28.96 21.55 -19.23
N GLU A 81 -27.65 21.30 -19.33
CA GLU A 81 -26.64 22.35 -19.51
C GLU A 81 -26.23 22.52 -20.98
N GLY A 82 -26.49 21.51 -21.80
CA GLY A 82 -26.14 21.47 -23.21
C GLY A 82 -24.64 21.47 -23.48
N ARG A 83 -24.28 21.84 -24.70
CA ARG A 83 -22.88 21.98 -25.11
C ARG A 83 -22.33 23.33 -24.67
N LYS A 84 -21.12 23.31 -24.11
CA LYS A 84 -20.35 24.51 -23.74
C LYS A 84 -18.95 24.40 -24.32
N THR A 85 -18.31 25.54 -24.60
CA THR A 85 -16.89 25.49 -24.94
C THR A 85 -16.06 25.54 -23.66
N VAL A 86 -15.04 24.67 -23.59
CA VAL A 86 -14.18 24.52 -22.41
C VAL A 86 -12.73 24.64 -22.83
N GLU A 87 -11.97 25.44 -22.07
CA GLU A 87 -10.52 25.58 -22.16
C GLU A 87 -9.92 25.41 -20.76
N VAL A 88 -8.96 24.51 -20.60
CA VAL A 88 -8.15 24.34 -19.38
C VAL A 88 -7.11 25.44 -19.35
N THR A 89 -7.27 26.39 -18.43
CA THR A 89 -6.43 27.58 -18.31
C THR A 89 -5.25 27.39 -17.36
N GLU A 90 -5.42 26.55 -16.34
CA GLU A 90 -4.40 26.26 -15.34
C GLU A 90 -4.52 24.81 -14.83
N MET A 91 -3.36 24.16 -14.68
CA MET A 91 -3.24 22.86 -14.00
C MET A 91 -2.82 23.13 -12.54
N MET A 92 -3.69 22.80 -11.58
CA MET A 92 -3.46 23.06 -10.16
C MET A 92 -2.61 21.95 -9.52
N ASP A 93 -3.07 20.70 -9.67
CA ASP A 93 -2.40 19.53 -9.11
C ASP A 93 -2.73 18.25 -9.91
N ILE A 94 -1.87 17.24 -9.79
CA ILE A 94 -2.05 15.91 -10.38
C ILE A 94 -2.05 14.82 -9.31
N GLU A 95 -2.90 13.81 -9.49
CA GLU A 95 -3.15 12.74 -8.53
C GLU A 95 -3.46 13.30 -7.11
N GLU A 96 -4.22 14.37 -7.03
CA GLU A 96 -4.49 15.14 -5.81
C GLU A 96 -5.22 14.28 -4.77
N MET A 97 -4.56 13.97 -3.66
CA MET A 97 -5.15 13.19 -2.57
C MET A 97 -6.02 14.08 -1.68
N ALA A 98 -7.33 13.91 -1.71
CA ALA A 98 -8.28 14.74 -0.98
C ALA A 98 -9.06 13.95 0.08
N TRP A 99 -9.18 14.51 1.29
CA TRP A 99 -10.02 14.00 2.36
C TRP A 99 -11.16 14.98 2.59
N ALA A 100 -12.39 14.46 2.68
CA ALA A 100 -13.56 15.26 2.99
C ALA A 100 -14.33 14.65 4.16
N PRO A 101 -13.84 14.85 5.41
CA PRO A 101 -14.48 14.33 6.61
C PRO A 101 -15.95 14.71 6.75
N ARG A 102 -16.38 15.90 6.31
CA ARG A 102 -17.80 16.31 6.36
C ARG A 102 -18.68 15.34 5.59
N TYR A 103 -18.18 14.84 4.47
CA TYR A 103 -18.89 13.89 3.62
C TYR A 103 -18.49 12.45 3.87
N GLY A 104 -17.56 12.15 4.79
CA GLY A 104 -17.05 10.80 5.02
C GLY A 104 -16.40 10.19 3.78
N LEU A 105 -15.76 11.02 2.96
CA LEU A 105 -15.14 10.62 1.69
C LEU A 105 -13.62 10.83 1.73
N LYS A 106 -12.92 10.02 0.94
CA LYS A 106 -11.51 10.21 0.60
C LYS A 106 -11.27 9.71 -0.82
N GLY A 107 -10.31 10.29 -1.53
CA GLY A 107 -10.00 9.88 -2.90
C GLY A 107 -8.71 10.49 -3.40
N ILE A 108 -8.33 10.08 -4.60
CA ILE A 108 -7.22 10.62 -5.37
C ILE A 108 -7.81 11.08 -6.69
N ILE A 109 -7.71 12.37 -6.98
CA ILE A 109 -8.25 12.99 -8.19
C ILE A 109 -7.15 12.99 -9.25
N ASP A 110 -7.40 12.46 -10.45
CA ASP A 110 -6.36 12.32 -11.48
C ASP A 110 -5.68 13.66 -11.82
N ALA A 111 -6.47 14.72 -12.02
CA ALA A 111 -6.00 16.09 -12.14
C ALA A 111 -7.04 17.10 -11.65
N SER A 112 -6.55 18.17 -11.05
CA SER A 112 -7.34 19.32 -10.60
C SER A 112 -7.01 20.52 -11.46
N VAL A 113 -8.01 21.08 -12.13
CA VAL A 113 -7.80 22.09 -13.17
C VAL A 113 -8.70 23.30 -12.98
N ILE A 114 -8.23 24.48 -13.41
CA ILE A 114 -9.08 25.64 -13.66
C ILE A 114 -9.43 25.63 -15.14
N SER A 115 -10.73 25.69 -15.42
CA SER A 115 -11.26 25.69 -16.78
C SER A 115 -12.12 26.91 -17.03
N ARG A 116 -11.84 27.61 -18.12
CA ARG A 116 -12.73 28.64 -18.67
C ARG A 116 -13.86 27.98 -19.42
N VAL A 117 -15.09 28.30 -19.02
CA VAL A 117 -16.31 27.79 -19.62
C VAL A 117 -17.04 28.94 -20.29
N ASN A 118 -17.28 28.83 -21.60
CA ASN A 118 -18.13 29.77 -22.31
C ASN A 118 -19.47 29.12 -22.64
N SER A 119 -20.54 29.77 -22.18
CA SER A 119 -21.91 29.41 -22.53
C SER A 119 -22.24 29.88 -23.95
N CYS A 120 -23.08 29.14 -24.66
CA CYS A 120 -23.63 29.55 -25.96
C CYS A 120 -24.38 30.91 -25.89
N GLY A 121 -24.78 31.36 -24.69
CA GLY A 121 -25.41 32.65 -24.44
C GLY A 121 -24.45 33.83 -24.20
N GLY A 122 -23.12 33.66 -24.39
CA GLY A 122 -22.15 34.77 -24.36
C GLY A 122 -21.47 35.06 -23.00
N GLY A 123 -21.76 34.29 -21.95
CA GLY A 123 -21.07 34.39 -20.66
C GLY A 123 -19.83 33.50 -20.58
N SER A 124 -18.70 34.07 -20.13
CA SER A 124 -17.44 33.37 -19.85
C SER A 124 -17.15 33.43 -18.35
N TYR A 125 -16.78 32.30 -17.75
CA TYR A 125 -16.35 32.25 -16.35
C TYR A 125 -15.33 31.13 -16.15
N ASP A 126 -14.44 31.33 -15.18
CA ASP A 126 -13.45 30.33 -14.79
C ASP A 126 -14.02 29.46 -13.66
N LYS A 127 -13.75 28.16 -13.70
CA LYS A 127 -14.28 27.19 -12.76
C LYS A 127 -13.24 26.13 -12.43
N VAL A 128 -13.08 25.85 -11.13
CA VAL A 128 -12.28 24.71 -10.66
C VAL A 128 -13.06 23.43 -10.95
N MET A 129 -12.40 22.44 -11.54
CA MET A 129 -13.00 21.16 -11.91
C MET A 129 -12.04 19.99 -11.68
N PRO A 130 -12.53 18.81 -11.24
CA PRO A 130 -11.78 17.57 -11.38
C PRO A 130 -11.79 17.11 -12.84
N LEU A 131 -10.64 16.63 -13.31
CA LEU A 131 -10.49 15.92 -14.58
C LEU A 131 -10.16 14.47 -14.29
N GLU A 132 -11.06 13.56 -14.69
CA GLU A 132 -10.88 12.11 -14.58
C GLU A 132 -10.48 11.50 -15.93
N PHE A 133 -9.47 10.63 -15.93
CA PHE A 133 -8.95 9.99 -17.13
C PHE A 133 -9.27 8.50 -17.17
N LYS A 134 -9.87 8.02 -18.26
CA LYS A 134 -10.27 6.61 -18.43
C LYS A 134 -9.65 5.97 -19.67
N THR A 135 -8.92 4.88 -19.45
CA THR A 135 -8.21 4.14 -20.50
C THR A 135 -8.99 2.95 -21.06
N GLY A 136 -10.01 2.44 -20.34
CA GLY A 136 -10.74 1.21 -20.67
C GLY A 136 -11.92 1.40 -21.64
N LYS A 137 -12.44 0.30 -22.21
CA LYS A 137 -13.37 0.28 -23.37
C LYS A 137 -14.84 0.63 -23.10
N SER A 138 -15.27 0.74 -21.84
CA SER A 138 -16.70 0.86 -21.52
C SER A 138 -17.14 2.33 -21.38
N THR A 139 -17.78 2.86 -22.41
CA THR A 139 -18.37 4.23 -22.46
C THR A 139 -19.88 4.25 -22.34
N SER A 140 -20.53 3.09 -22.16
CA SER A 140 -21.97 2.96 -22.12
C SER A 140 -22.43 2.08 -20.96
N GLY A 141 -23.72 2.18 -20.63
CA GLY A 141 -24.35 1.39 -19.57
C GLY A 141 -23.80 1.71 -18.17
N GLN A 142 -23.68 0.67 -17.35
CA GLN A 142 -23.33 0.79 -15.93
C GLN A 142 -21.95 1.42 -15.70
N SER A 143 -20.93 1.08 -16.48
CA SER A 143 -19.57 1.62 -16.30
C SER A 143 -19.51 3.13 -16.52
N ALA A 144 -20.25 3.66 -17.49
CA ALA A 144 -20.33 5.12 -17.69
C ALA A 144 -21.00 5.81 -16.49
N MET A 145 -22.02 5.21 -15.90
CA MET A 145 -22.65 5.72 -14.68
C MET A 145 -21.67 5.72 -13.49
N GLU A 146 -20.88 4.65 -13.33
CA GLU A 146 -19.85 4.53 -12.29
C GLU A 146 -18.76 5.60 -12.46
N HIS A 147 -18.31 5.87 -13.69
CA HIS A 147 -17.32 6.91 -13.96
C HIS A 147 -17.88 8.31 -13.69
N SER A 148 -19.12 8.60 -14.10
CA SER A 148 -19.78 9.87 -13.78
C SER A 148 -19.98 10.05 -12.27
N ALA A 149 -20.36 8.99 -11.56
CA ALA A 149 -20.47 8.99 -10.11
C ALA A 149 -19.13 9.30 -9.42
N GLN A 150 -18.01 8.76 -9.93
CA GLN A 150 -16.68 9.08 -9.42
C GLN A 150 -16.36 10.56 -9.56
N VAL A 151 -16.61 11.16 -10.73
CA VAL A 151 -16.42 12.60 -10.96
C VAL A 151 -17.27 13.45 -10.00
N ILE A 152 -18.54 13.07 -9.80
CA ILE A 152 -19.44 13.76 -8.85
C ILE A 152 -18.91 13.66 -7.41
N LEU A 153 -18.35 12.51 -7.00
CA LEU A 153 -17.75 12.38 -5.68
C LEU A 153 -16.46 13.23 -5.55
N TYR A 154 -15.69 13.38 -6.63
CA TYR A 154 -14.53 14.27 -6.62
C TYR A 154 -14.92 15.73 -6.45
N THR A 155 -16.05 16.18 -6.99
CA THR A 155 -16.47 17.56 -6.74
C THR A 155 -16.71 17.81 -5.25
N LEU A 156 -17.33 16.87 -4.51
CA LEU A 156 -17.48 16.97 -3.05
C LEU A 156 -16.13 16.98 -2.32
N LEU A 157 -15.18 16.13 -2.75
CA LEU A 157 -13.84 16.10 -2.18
C LEU A 157 -13.11 17.44 -2.36
N MET A 158 -13.15 17.97 -3.58
CA MET A 158 -12.55 19.25 -3.90
C MET A 158 -13.25 20.40 -3.17
N SER A 159 -14.58 20.40 -3.07
CA SER A 159 -15.30 21.45 -2.35
C SER A 159 -14.76 21.63 -0.94
N GLU A 160 -14.57 20.55 -0.17
CA GLU A 160 -13.99 20.66 1.18
C GLU A 160 -12.51 21.03 1.16
N ARG A 161 -11.72 20.46 0.25
CA ARG A 161 -10.28 20.72 0.10
C ARG A 161 -9.97 22.18 -0.25
N TYR A 162 -10.80 22.81 -1.08
CA TYR A 162 -10.72 24.22 -1.49
C TYR A 162 -11.66 25.10 -0.64
N LEU A 163 -11.73 24.84 0.67
CA LEU A 163 -12.39 25.67 1.69
C LEU A 163 -13.87 25.98 1.41
N ASN A 164 -14.62 24.99 0.96
CA ASN A 164 -16.06 25.04 0.64
C ASN A 164 -16.43 25.92 -0.56
N THR A 165 -15.51 26.01 -1.53
CA THR A 165 -15.81 26.55 -2.85
C THR A 165 -16.87 25.69 -3.54
N ASP A 166 -17.79 26.33 -4.27
CA ASP A 166 -18.86 25.63 -5.00
C ASP A 166 -18.33 24.98 -6.28
N ILE A 167 -17.94 23.71 -6.17
CA ILE A 167 -17.49 22.87 -7.28
C ILE A 167 -18.63 21.94 -7.66
N ASP A 168 -19.21 22.20 -8.83
CA ASP A 168 -20.40 21.51 -9.33
C ASP A 168 -20.24 20.98 -10.76
N MET A 169 -19.03 21.10 -11.33
CA MET A 169 -18.70 20.64 -12.68
C MET A 169 -17.41 19.83 -12.65
N GLY A 170 -17.29 18.86 -13.55
CA GLY A 170 -16.09 18.06 -13.77
C GLY A 170 -15.96 17.63 -15.22
N LEU A 171 -14.77 17.13 -15.58
CA LEU A 171 -14.44 16.63 -16.91
C LEU A 171 -14.10 15.14 -16.84
N LEU A 172 -14.57 14.37 -17.81
CA LEU A 172 -14.30 12.94 -17.93
C LEU A 172 -13.76 12.63 -19.33
N TYR A 173 -12.50 12.25 -19.43
CA TYR A 173 -11.85 11.94 -20.71
C TYR A 173 -11.68 10.44 -20.91
N TYR A 174 -12.21 9.92 -22.02
CA TYR A 174 -12.03 8.54 -22.46
C TYR A 174 -10.98 8.45 -23.57
N LEU A 175 -9.81 7.90 -23.25
CA LEU A 175 -8.70 7.77 -24.21
C LEU A 175 -9.05 6.89 -25.42
N HIS A 176 -9.80 5.81 -25.21
CA HIS A 176 -10.05 4.84 -26.28
C HIS A 176 -10.97 5.38 -27.38
N THR A 177 -12.00 6.16 -27.02
CA THR A 177 -12.91 6.85 -27.95
C THR A 177 -12.47 8.27 -28.31
N ASP A 178 -11.44 8.79 -27.64
CA ASP A 178 -10.99 10.18 -27.74
C ASP A 178 -12.14 11.19 -27.46
N GLN A 179 -12.97 10.87 -26.47
CA GLN A 179 -14.15 11.66 -26.12
C GLN A 179 -14.03 12.27 -24.73
N THR A 180 -14.31 13.57 -24.61
CA THR A 180 -14.44 14.27 -23.33
C THR A 180 -15.90 14.60 -23.06
N LEU A 181 -16.38 14.20 -21.88
CA LEU A 181 -17.72 14.51 -21.37
C LEU A 181 -17.63 15.51 -20.23
N GLY A 182 -18.59 16.43 -20.20
CA GLY A 182 -18.79 17.33 -19.07
C GLY A 182 -19.77 16.72 -18.09
N ILE A 183 -19.44 16.77 -16.81
CA ILE A 183 -20.32 16.29 -15.74
C ILE A 183 -20.80 17.50 -14.96
N LYS A 184 -22.10 17.80 -15.03
CA LYS A 184 -22.75 18.77 -14.14
C LYS A 184 -23.41 18.01 -12.99
N VAL A 185 -23.03 18.37 -11.77
CA VAL A 185 -23.56 17.78 -10.55
C VAL A 185 -25.01 18.18 -10.36
N LYS A 186 -25.90 17.20 -10.21
CA LYS A 186 -27.30 17.41 -9.82
C LYS A 186 -27.48 17.03 -8.36
N ARG A 187 -28.36 17.76 -7.68
CA ARG A 187 -28.71 17.49 -6.28
C ARG A 187 -29.26 16.06 -6.09
N SER A 188 -30.04 15.54 -7.03
CA SER A 188 -30.57 14.18 -7.01
C SER A 188 -29.45 13.13 -6.96
N ASP A 189 -28.41 13.34 -7.76
CA ASP A 189 -27.30 12.40 -7.91
C ASP A 189 -26.45 12.40 -6.63
N LEU A 190 -26.19 13.59 -6.07
CA LEU A 190 -25.54 13.72 -4.76
C LEU A 190 -26.32 13.00 -3.66
N ILE A 191 -27.65 13.19 -3.58
CA ILE A 191 -28.47 12.52 -2.58
C ILE A 191 -28.36 10.99 -2.74
N GLY A 192 -28.51 10.47 -3.96
CA GLY A 192 -28.41 9.04 -4.22
C GLY A 192 -27.04 8.46 -3.85
N LEU A 193 -25.95 9.12 -4.26
CA LEU A 193 -24.58 8.68 -3.96
C LEU A 193 -24.29 8.75 -2.45
N MET A 194 -24.75 9.78 -1.76
CA MET A 194 -24.58 9.91 -0.32
C MET A 194 -25.38 8.87 0.47
N MET A 195 -26.58 8.51 0.01
CA MET A 195 -27.34 7.40 0.58
C MET A 195 -26.60 6.08 0.42
N ARG A 196 -26.09 5.77 -0.78
CA ARG A 196 -25.27 4.57 -1.02
C ARG A 196 -23.99 4.55 -0.20
N ARG A 197 -23.33 5.71 -0.02
CA ARG A 197 -22.17 5.84 0.86
C ARG A 197 -22.53 5.51 2.31
N ASN A 198 -23.66 6.01 2.80
CA ASN A 198 -24.11 5.75 4.16
C ASN A 198 -24.48 4.28 4.38
N GLU A 199 -25.14 3.64 3.42
CA GLU A 199 -25.41 2.20 3.43
C GLU A 199 -24.10 1.41 3.51
N LEU A 200 -23.13 1.70 2.64
CA LEU A 200 -21.82 1.05 2.66
C LEU A 200 -21.10 1.26 4.00
N ALA A 201 -21.09 2.48 4.53
CA ALA A 201 -20.48 2.77 5.83
C ALA A 201 -21.15 1.99 6.97
N SER A 202 -22.48 1.88 6.95
CA SER A 202 -23.24 1.10 7.93
C SER A 202 -22.88 -0.39 7.86
N GLU A 203 -22.79 -0.96 6.66
CA GLU A 203 -22.41 -2.37 6.48
C GLU A 203 -20.96 -2.64 6.89
N ILE A 204 -20.02 -1.73 6.59
CA ILE A 204 -18.63 -1.83 7.08
C ILE A 204 -18.58 -1.82 8.61
N LEU A 205 -19.36 -0.94 9.25
CA LEU A 205 -19.44 -0.88 10.71
C LEU A 205 -20.04 -2.17 11.27
N LYS A 206 -21.16 -2.67 10.74
CA LYS A 206 -21.76 -3.94 11.15
C LYS A 206 -20.77 -5.10 11.01
N ALA A 207 -20.07 -5.20 9.88
CA ALA A 207 -19.05 -6.21 9.67
C ALA A 207 -17.95 -6.14 10.75
N SER A 208 -17.45 -4.95 11.07
CA SER A 208 -16.41 -4.79 12.09
C SER A 208 -16.90 -5.09 13.53
N PHE A 209 -18.17 -4.82 13.84
CA PHE A 209 -18.70 -5.00 15.20
C PHE A 209 -19.23 -6.41 15.46
N SER A 210 -19.91 -7.03 14.50
CA SER A 210 -20.61 -8.31 14.67
C SER A 210 -20.21 -9.37 13.65
N GLN A 211 -19.25 -9.09 12.75
CA GLN A 211 -18.90 -9.98 11.62
C GLN A 211 -20.14 -10.40 10.81
N SER A 212 -21.08 -9.46 10.68
CA SER A 212 -22.27 -9.60 9.85
C SER A 212 -22.03 -8.92 8.52
N PHE A 213 -22.21 -9.66 7.43
CA PHE A 213 -21.96 -9.19 6.07
C PHE A 213 -23.27 -9.06 5.30
N PRO A 214 -23.32 -8.17 4.28
CA PRO A 214 -24.44 -8.11 3.35
C PRO A 214 -24.68 -9.48 2.69
N ALA A 215 -25.94 -9.74 2.33
CA ALA A 215 -26.28 -10.93 1.55
C ALA A 215 -25.54 -10.93 0.20
N MET A 216 -25.17 -12.13 -0.26
CA MET A 216 -24.67 -12.28 -1.63
C MET A 216 -25.72 -11.78 -2.63
N LEU A 217 -25.25 -11.19 -3.73
CA LEU A 217 -26.12 -10.60 -4.77
C LEU A 217 -27.03 -11.63 -5.45
N GLN A 218 -26.68 -12.92 -5.39
CA GLN A 218 -27.41 -14.02 -6.05
C GLN A 218 -27.60 -13.81 -7.57
N SER A 219 -26.65 -13.10 -8.19
CA SER A 219 -26.61 -12.85 -9.64
C SER A 219 -25.39 -13.55 -10.23
N PRO A 220 -25.53 -14.73 -10.87
CA PRO A 220 -24.40 -15.46 -11.44
C PRO A 220 -23.55 -14.62 -12.39
N SER A 221 -24.17 -13.86 -13.30
CA SER A 221 -23.46 -13.02 -14.26
C SER A 221 -22.56 -11.97 -13.59
N SER A 222 -23.06 -11.34 -12.52
CA SER A 222 -22.31 -10.33 -11.76
C SER A 222 -21.25 -10.97 -10.86
N CYS A 223 -21.59 -12.09 -10.21
CA CYS A 223 -20.72 -12.77 -9.26
C CYS A 223 -19.54 -13.47 -9.95
N THR A 224 -19.73 -14.10 -11.11
CA THR A 224 -18.65 -14.79 -11.84
C THR A 224 -17.56 -13.81 -12.30
N GLY A 225 -17.93 -12.57 -12.64
CA GLY A 225 -16.98 -11.50 -12.98
C GLY A 225 -16.37 -10.79 -11.77
N CYS A 226 -16.83 -11.08 -10.55
CA CYS A 226 -16.40 -10.38 -9.34
C CYS A 226 -15.00 -10.82 -8.91
N ARG A 227 -14.07 -9.85 -8.80
CA ARG A 227 -12.69 -10.08 -8.31
C ARG A 227 -12.62 -10.59 -6.87
N HIS A 228 -13.70 -10.41 -6.10
CA HIS A 228 -13.80 -10.84 -4.71
C HIS A 228 -14.55 -12.17 -4.55
N LEU A 229 -14.91 -12.88 -5.63
CA LEU A 229 -15.71 -14.09 -5.59
C LEU A 229 -15.20 -15.10 -4.55
N THR A 230 -13.91 -15.45 -4.59
CA THR A 230 -13.32 -16.41 -3.65
C THR A 230 -13.45 -15.97 -2.19
N SER A 231 -13.13 -14.71 -1.88
CA SER A 231 -13.27 -14.19 -0.51
C SER A 231 -14.74 -14.13 -0.07
N CYS A 232 -15.62 -13.71 -0.98
CA CYS A 232 -17.06 -13.60 -0.75
C CYS A 232 -17.67 -14.98 -0.43
N THR A 233 -17.35 -16.02 -1.20
CA THR A 233 -17.86 -17.37 -0.95
C THR A 233 -17.33 -17.96 0.35
N ILE A 234 -16.05 -17.74 0.68
CA ILE A 234 -15.45 -18.18 1.95
C ILE A 234 -16.17 -17.54 3.13
N TYR A 235 -16.29 -16.20 3.16
CA TYR A 235 -16.99 -15.51 4.25
C TYR A 235 -18.47 -15.93 4.32
N HIS A 236 -19.15 -16.04 3.16
CA HIS A 236 -20.54 -16.50 3.13
C HIS A 236 -20.69 -17.88 3.77
N LYS A 237 -19.87 -18.88 3.37
CA LYS A 237 -19.89 -20.23 3.96
C LYS A 237 -19.61 -20.23 5.45
N VAL A 238 -18.57 -19.51 5.88
CA VAL A 238 -18.12 -19.45 7.27
C VAL A 238 -19.21 -18.85 8.16
N HIS A 239 -20.00 -17.91 7.65
CA HIS A 239 -21.10 -17.26 8.36
C HIS A 239 -22.47 -17.94 8.13
N GLY A 240 -22.49 -19.21 7.70
CA GLY A 240 -23.71 -20.03 7.63
C GLY A 240 -24.42 -20.01 6.27
N GLY A 241 -23.83 -19.35 5.27
CA GLY A 241 -24.27 -19.40 3.89
C GLY A 241 -24.15 -20.77 3.26
N ASN A 242 -25.03 -21.06 2.30
CA ASN A 242 -25.11 -22.33 1.59
C ASN A 242 -25.36 -22.10 0.08
N THR A 243 -25.42 -23.19 -0.67
CA THR A 243 -25.66 -23.19 -2.12
C THR A 243 -26.86 -22.34 -2.51
N ALA A 244 -27.99 -22.51 -1.82
CA ALA A 244 -29.23 -21.79 -2.10
C ALA A 244 -29.09 -20.28 -1.82
N THR A 245 -28.50 -19.88 -0.70
CA THR A 245 -28.35 -18.46 -0.34
C THR A 245 -27.23 -17.75 -1.11
N SER A 246 -26.34 -18.50 -1.77
CA SER A 246 -25.28 -17.92 -2.62
C SER A 246 -25.79 -17.49 -4.00
N GLY A 247 -26.80 -18.18 -4.53
CA GLY A 247 -27.27 -18.03 -5.91
C GLY A 247 -26.26 -18.48 -6.98
N LEU A 248 -25.23 -19.27 -6.62
CA LEU A 248 -24.16 -19.71 -7.52
C LEU A 248 -24.20 -21.21 -7.85
N GLY A 249 -25.05 -22.00 -7.19
CA GLY A 249 -25.13 -23.44 -7.42
C GLY A 249 -23.80 -24.16 -7.17
N ASP A 250 -23.47 -25.12 -8.03
CA ASP A 250 -22.27 -25.95 -7.93
C ASP A 250 -20.95 -25.16 -7.86
N LEU A 251 -20.91 -23.95 -8.44
CA LEU A 251 -19.74 -23.08 -8.36
C LEU A 251 -19.41 -22.70 -6.90
N PHE A 252 -20.43 -22.45 -6.07
CA PHE A 252 -20.23 -22.16 -4.65
C PHE A 252 -19.64 -23.38 -3.94
N ASP A 253 -20.26 -24.54 -4.13
CA ASP A 253 -19.89 -25.78 -3.46
C ASP A 253 -18.47 -26.23 -3.83
N ASN A 254 -18.10 -26.12 -5.11
CA ASN A 254 -16.73 -26.37 -5.56
C ASN A 254 -15.70 -25.51 -4.82
N LEU A 255 -16.01 -24.24 -4.56
CA LEU A 255 -15.08 -23.31 -3.94
C LEU A 255 -14.95 -23.46 -2.42
N VAL A 256 -15.90 -24.09 -1.72
CA VAL A 256 -15.95 -24.05 -0.24
C VAL A 256 -16.24 -25.38 0.45
N ASN A 257 -16.56 -26.47 -0.26
CA ASN A 257 -16.89 -27.75 0.37
C ASN A 257 -15.75 -28.40 1.14
N HIS A 258 -14.49 -28.00 0.89
CA HIS A 258 -13.33 -28.45 1.66
C HIS A 258 -13.21 -27.78 3.06
N LEU A 259 -14.09 -26.82 3.39
CA LEU A 259 -14.05 -26.11 4.67
C LEU A 259 -14.77 -26.91 5.77
N SER A 260 -14.06 -27.15 6.88
CA SER A 260 -14.56 -27.83 8.07
C SER A 260 -15.10 -26.83 9.10
N VAL A 261 -15.77 -27.34 10.14
CA VAL A 261 -16.21 -26.50 11.27
C VAL A 261 -15.02 -25.87 11.99
N ALA A 262 -13.90 -26.59 12.13
CA ALA A 262 -12.66 -26.05 12.70
C ALA A 262 -12.11 -24.88 11.86
N HIS A 263 -12.12 -25.00 10.53
CA HIS A 263 -11.75 -23.92 9.62
C HIS A 263 -12.62 -22.67 9.80
N HIS A 264 -13.94 -22.85 9.96
CA HIS A 264 -14.86 -21.73 10.19
C HIS A 264 -14.55 -21.00 11.49
N ASN A 265 -14.36 -21.74 12.58
CA ASN A 265 -14.08 -21.17 13.90
C ASN A 265 -12.74 -20.44 13.92
N PHE A 266 -11.71 -21.02 13.29
CA PHE A 266 -10.39 -20.40 13.17
C PHE A 266 -10.45 -19.06 12.43
N LEU A 267 -11.11 -19.01 11.25
CA LEU A 267 -11.23 -17.79 10.47
C LEU A 267 -11.97 -16.69 11.26
N LYS A 268 -13.13 -17.03 11.85
CA LYS A 268 -13.92 -16.08 12.65
C LYS A 268 -13.11 -15.51 13.80
N HIS A 269 -12.39 -16.37 14.52
CA HIS A 269 -11.58 -15.99 15.67
C HIS A 269 -10.50 -14.97 15.27
N TRP A 270 -9.66 -15.30 14.29
CA TRP A 270 -8.57 -14.42 13.88
C TRP A 270 -9.06 -13.13 13.23
N ASP A 271 -10.11 -13.19 12.41
CA ASP A 271 -10.71 -12.00 11.81
C ASP A 271 -11.28 -11.06 12.88
N ARG A 272 -11.87 -11.62 13.95
CA ARG A 272 -12.36 -10.86 15.11
C ARG A 272 -11.23 -10.19 15.89
N LEU A 273 -10.11 -10.88 16.08
CA LEU A 273 -8.93 -10.29 16.72
C LEU A 273 -8.37 -9.12 15.89
N ILE A 274 -8.31 -9.27 14.56
CA ILE A 274 -7.90 -8.18 13.67
C ILE A 274 -8.88 -7.01 13.76
N ASP A 275 -10.19 -7.24 13.84
CA ASP A 275 -11.19 -6.19 14.06
C ASP A 275 -11.03 -5.46 15.39
N LEU A 276 -10.71 -6.18 16.47
CA LEU A 276 -10.46 -5.57 17.78
C LEU A 276 -9.23 -4.67 17.74
N GLU A 277 -8.12 -5.14 17.18
CA GLU A 277 -6.86 -4.39 17.09
C GLU A 277 -6.99 -3.16 16.17
N ALA A 278 -7.62 -3.35 15.00
CA ALA A 278 -7.85 -2.26 14.06
C ALA A 278 -8.72 -1.14 14.68
N ARG A 279 -9.71 -1.48 15.52
CA ARG A 279 -10.56 -0.48 16.19
C ARG A 279 -9.82 0.37 17.21
N THR A 280 -8.93 -0.22 18.00
CA THR A 280 -8.07 0.53 18.93
C THR A 280 -7.23 1.58 18.19
N SER A 281 -6.74 1.21 17.00
CA SER A 281 -6.01 2.14 16.12
C SER A 281 -6.90 3.25 15.53
N GLN A 282 -8.21 2.99 15.29
CA GLN A 282 -9.15 4.00 14.76
C GLN A 282 -9.49 5.10 15.76
N VAL A 283 -9.45 4.81 17.07
CA VAL A 283 -9.73 5.81 18.12
C VAL A 283 -8.73 6.96 18.04
N LYS A 284 -7.43 6.64 17.89
CA LYS A 284 -6.36 7.63 17.69
C LYS A 284 -6.57 8.50 16.45
N LYS A 285 -7.18 7.95 15.39
CA LYS A 285 -7.46 8.70 14.15
C LYS A 285 -8.54 9.77 14.31
N LYS A 286 -9.52 9.59 15.21
CA LYS A 286 -10.51 10.64 15.47
C LYS A 286 -9.85 11.91 15.99
N GLU A 287 -8.75 11.78 16.74
CA GLU A 287 -7.96 12.91 17.24
C GLU A 287 -7.26 13.66 16.08
N ILE A 288 -6.78 12.94 15.06
CA ILE A 288 -6.22 13.53 13.82
C ILE A 288 -7.28 14.31 13.03
N LEU A 289 -8.53 13.85 12.98
CA LEU A 289 -9.58 14.46 12.15
C LEU A 289 -10.34 15.61 12.82
N LEU A 290 -10.08 15.90 14.11
CA LEU A 290 -10.76 16.97 14.84
C LEU A 290 -10.09 18.33 14.58
N PRO A 291 -10.86 19.36 14.16
CA PRO A 291 -10.41 20.75 14.22
C PRO A 291 -10.22 21.19 15.68
N LEU A 292 -9.19 22.00 15.94
CA LEU A 292 -8.72 22.44 17.27
C LEU A 292 -9.74 23.14 18.18
N HIS A 293 -10.97 23.41 17.73
CA HIS A 293 -11.97 24.09 18.56
C HIS A 293 -12.72 23.17 19.53
N TYR A 294 -12.49 21.86 19.52
CA TYR A 294 -13.03 20.96 20.55
C TYR A 294 -11.95 20.61 21.58
N ASN A 295 -11.92 21.39 22.65
CA ASN A 295 -11.20 21.07 23.87
C ASN A 295 -11.93 19.91 24.57
N SER A 296 -11.73 18.68 24.08
CA SER A 296 -12.04 17.48 24.84
C SER A 296 -11.01 17.41 25.96
N GLY A 297 -11.43 17.56 27.21
CA GLY A 297 -10.59 17.58 28.42
C GLY A 297 -9.84 16.28 28.74
N SER A 298 -9.40 15.56 27.71
CA SER A 298 -8.45 14.45 27.80
C SER A 298 -7.05 15.01 28.00
N LYS A 299 -6.35 14.52 29.03
CA LYS A 299 -4.95 14.80 29.37
C LYS A 299 -3.97 14.19 28.34
N SER A 300 -4.23 14.36 27.05
CA SER A 300 -3.29 14.03 25.98
C SER A 300 -2.45 15.27 25.69
N SER A 301 -1.13 15.09 25.53
CA SER A 301 -0.16 16.14 25.20
C SER A 301 -0.72 17.09 24.13
N ALA A 302 -0.58 18.40 24.32
CA ALA A 302 -0.99 19.37 23.31
C ALA A 302 -0.30 19.06 21.97
N PRO A 303 -1.00 19.14 20.82
CA PRO A 303 -0.41 18.80 19.54
C PRO A 303 0.76 19.75 19.21
N SER A 304 1.92 19.17 18.88
CA SER A 304 3.09 19.94 18.45
C SER A 304 2.85 20.58 17.08
N PHE A 305 3.01 21.91 16.97
CA PHE A 305 2.98 22.63 15.69
C PHE A 305 4.38 22.94 15.19
N TYR A 306 4.50 23.00 13.86
CA TYR A 306 5.76 23.24 13.17
C TYR A 306 5.61 24.32 12.10
N VAL A 307 6.67 25.08 11.87
CA VAL A 307 6.79 26.04 10.76
C VAL A 307 7.74 25.47 9.73
N LEU A 308 7.45 25.68 8.45
CA LEU A 308 8.34 25.26 7.37
C LEU A 308 9.62 26.12 7.35
N ASP A 309 10.78 25.49 7.48
CA ASP A 309 12.08 26.17 7.40
C ASP A 309 12.57 26.22 5.96
N MET A 310 12.55 27.42 5.39
CA MET A 310 12.95 27.71 4.02
C MET A 310 14.43 28.13 3.89
N LYS A 311 15.20 28.24 5.00
CA LYS A 311 16.63 28.64 4.93
C LYS A 311 17.50 27.60 4.24
N ASN A 312 17.08 26.33 4.28
CA ASN A 312 17.59 25.29 3.41
C ASN A 312 16.56 25.13 2.28
N GLU A 313 16.94 25.45 1.04
CA GLU A 313 16.11 25.10 -0.12
C GLU A 313 15.73 23.61 -0.02
N HIS A 314 14.49 23.28 -0.40
CA HIS A 314 14.05 21.89 -0.43
C HIS A 314 15.01 21.09 -1.29
N SER A 315 15.75 20.17 -0.67
CA SER A 315 16.65 19.32 -1.43
C SER A 315 15.83 18.31 -2.22
N VAL A 316 16.14 18.21 -3.50
CA VAL A 316 15.61 17.17 -4.38
C VAL A 316 16.55 15.99 -4.32
N ASP A 317 16.07 14.89 -3.79
CA ASP A 317 16.79 13.63 -3.85
C ASP A 317 16.44 12.90 -5.15
N SER A 318 17.42 12.86 -6.06
CA SER A 318 17.35 12.15 -7.34
C SER A 318 18.15 10.85 -7.34
N SER A 319 18.61 10.38 -6.17
CA SER A 319 19.44 9.17 -6.06
C SER A 319 18.67 7.85 -6.25
N GLY A 320 17.34 7.91 -6.28
CA GLY A 320 16.45 6.75 -6.46
C GLY A 320 15.60 6.82 -7.74
N LYS A 321 14.78 5.78 -7.97
CA LYS A 321 13.88 5.64 -9.15
C LYS A 321 12.83 6.76 -9.31
N SER A 322 12.60 7.59 -8.30
CA SER A 322 11.62 8.68 -8.34
C SER A 322 12.12 9.91 -7.57
N LYS A 323 11.82 11.09 -8.12
CA LYS A 323 12.19 12.40 -7.56
C LYS A 323 11.46 12.59 -6.21
N ARG A 324 12.22 12.72 -5.12
CA ARG A 324 11.65 12.99 -3.79
C ARG A 324 11.95 14.42 -3.34
N TYR A 325 10.98 15.05 -2.71
CA TYR A 325 11.06 16.41 -2.19
C TYR A 325 11.24 16.37 -0.68
N ILE A 326 12.25 17.05 -0.17
CA ILE A 326 12.58 17.06 1.26
C ILE A 326 12.23 18.41 1.86
N TYR A 327 11.45 18.39 2.95
CA TYR A 327 11.02 19.60 3.67
C TYR A 327 11.43 19.50 5.14
N ASN A 328 11.99 20.59 5.67
CA ASN A 328 12.37 20.71 7.06
C ASN A 328 11.31 21.52 7.83
N PHE A 329 10.80 20.95 8.91
CA PHE A 329 9.79 21.56 9.76
C PHE A 329 10.40 21.83 11.13
N VAL A 330 10.43 23.10 11.56
CA VAL A 330 10.99 23.52 12.83
C VAL A 330 9.87 23.76 13.83
N ARG A 331 10.02 23.24 15.04
CA ARG A 331 9.01 23.40 16.10
C ARG A 331 8.88 24.88 16.47
N GLU A 332 7.66 25.37 16.54
CA GLU A 332 7.41 26.73 17.04
C GLU A 332 7.62 26.77 18.56
N LYS A 333 8.48 27.66 19.04
CA LYS A 333 8.59 27.94 20.48
C LYS A 333 7.39 28.80 20.86
N MET A 334 6.47 28.29 21.68
CA MET A 334 5.43 29.15 22.28
C MET A 334 6.12 30.31 23.01
N GLN A 335 5.69 31.55 22.71
CA GLN A 335 6.15 32.71 23.47
C GLN A 335 5.70 32.55 24.94
N PRO A 336 6.57 32.82 25.93
CA PRO A 336 6.13 32.87 27.31
C PRO A 336 5.24 34.12 27.48
N GLU A 337 3.94 33.90 27.70
CA GLU A 337 3.07 34.96 28.19
C GLU A 337 3.61 35.48 29.54
N ALA A 338 3.49 36.79 29.73
CA ALA A 338 4.22 37.55 30.72
C ALA A 338 4.07 37.03 32.18
N ALA A 339 5.23 36.90 32.83
CA ALA A 339 5.50 36.99 34.27
C ALA A 339 4.72 36.08 35.23
N GLY A 340 5.40 35.04 35.73
CA GLY A 340 5.06 34.42 37.02
C GLY A 340 5.53 32.97 37.19
N HIS A 341 6.76 32.79 37.68
CA HIS A 341 7.29 31.60 38.36
C HIS A 341 6.91 30.20 37.86
N SER A 342 7.73 29.63 36.99
CA SER A 342 8.39 28.31 37.14
C SER A 342 9.18 28.04 35.86
N GLU A 343 10.37 27.45 35.99
CA GLU A 343 11.14 26.95 34.83
C GLU A 343 10.23 26.04 33.98
N PRO A 344 10.21 26.17 32.64
CA PRO A 344 9.43 25.28 31.81
C PRO A 344 10.05 23.88 31.92
N GLN A 345 9.39 23.02 32.70
CA GLN A 345 9.66 21.58 32.68
C GLN A 345 9.59 21.12 31.22
N ALA A 346 10.69 20.53 30.75
CA ALA A 346 10.90 20.11 29.37
C ALA A 346 9.63 19.46 28.78
N GLU A 347 8.98 20.19 27.87
CA GLU A 347 7.84 19.69 27.11
C GLU A 347 8.24 18.39 26.41
N SER A 348 7.58 17.30 26.78
CA SER A 348 7.91 15.96 26.33
C SER A 348 7.82 15.87 24.82
N LEU A 349 8.84 15.27 24.20
CA LEU A 349 8.76 14.81 22.82
C LEU A 349 7.50 13.96 22.63
N ASP A 350 6.79 14.13 21.51
CA ASP A 350 5.83 13.13 21.07
C ASP A 350 6.61 11.84 20.76
N PHE A 351 6.77 10.97 21.76
CA PHE A 351 7.59 9.74 21.73
C PHE A 351 7.14 8.69 20.69
N ASN A 352 6.15 9.01 19.86
CA ASN A 352 5.51 8.08 18.91
C ASN A 352 6.03 8.18 17.47
N LEU A 353 6.81 9.21 17.12
CA LEU A 353 7.38 9.39 15.78
C LEU A 353 8.84 8.92 15.71
N LYS A 354 9.17 8.16 14.67
CA LYS A 354 10.52 7.65 14.39
C LYS A 354 10.89 7.87 12.92
N SER A 355 12.19 7.94 12.63
CA SER A 355 12.67 7.91 11.24
C SER A 355 12.13 6.67 10.52
N GLY A 356 11.63 6.87 9.30
CA GLY A 356 10.96 5.86 8.48
C GLY A 356 9.44 5.77 8.66
N ASP A 357 8.86 6.40 9.69
CA ASP A 357 7.40 6.41 9.88
C ASP A 357 6.71 7.18 8.75
N CYS A 358 5.59 6.65 8.28
CA CYS A 358 4.68 7.36 7.37
C CYS A 358 3.90 8.43 8.15
N VAL A 359 3.75 9.61 7.57
CA VAL A 359 3.08 10.75 8.21
C VAL A 359 2.12 11.47 7.26
N VAL A 360 1.11 12.09 7.84
CA VAL A 360 0.16 12.99 7.18
C VAL A 360 0.42 14.41 7.65
N LEU A 361 0.51 15.35 6.71
CA LEU A 361 0.69 16.77 6.97
C LEU A 361 -0.66 17.48 6.87
N SER A 362 -1.02 18.20 7.92
CA SER A 362 -2.22 19.05 7.98
C SER A 362 -1.85 20.46 8.43
N THR A 363 -2.73 21.42 8.20
CA THR A 363 -2.53 22.83 8.58
C THR A 363 -3.48 23.21 9.72
N GLN A 364 -3.04 24.14 10.56
CA GLN A 364 -3.86 24.70 11.63
C GLN A 364 -5.07 25.47 11.07
N SER A 365 -4.95 26.03 9.86
CA SER A 365 -6.04 26.74 9.17
C SER A 365 -7.24 25.84 8.80
N GLY A 366 -7.15 24.53 9.08
CA GLY A 366 -8.22 23.57 8.87
C GLY A 366 -8.08 22.70 7.62
N ARG A 367 -7.00 22.84 6.83
CA ARG A 367 -6.75 21.91 5.71
C ARG A 367 -6.15 20.61 6.23
N ILE A 368 -6.88 19.52 6.05
CA ILE A 368 -6.51 18.18 6.53
C ILE A 368 -5.86 17.39 5.40
N ALA A 369 -4.83 16.61 5.73
CA ALA A 369 -4.16 15.71 4.78
C ALA A 369 -3.73 16.40 3.48
N VAL A 370 -3.04 17.54 3.63
CA VAL A 370 -2.48 18.33 2.52
C VAL A 370 -1.46 17.49 1.74
N ALA A 371 -0.61 16.74 2.45
CA ALA A 371 0.36 15.84 1.85
C ALA A 371 0.64 14.64 2.77
N ASN A 372 1.14 13.56 2.16
CA ASN A 372 1.65 12.39 2.89
C ASN A 372 3.13 12.20 2.61
N GLY A 373 3.86 11.74 3.62
CA GLY A 373 5.31 11.58 3.54
C GLY A 373 5.85 10.50 4.45
N SER A 374 7.17 10.43 4.51
CA SER A 374 7.89 9.62 5.48
C SER A 374 8.94 10.47 6.20
N ILE A 375 9.08 10.29 7.50
CA ILE A 375 10.12 10.97 8.30
C ILE A 375 11.49 10.45 7.84
N ARG A 376 12.39 11.37 7.48
CA ARG A 376 13.80 11.04 7.21
C ARG A 376 14.67 11.22 8.44
N ASP A 377 14.48 12.34 9.11
CA ASP A 377 15.23 12.71 10.30
C ASP A 377 14.31 13.39 11.31
N ILE A 378 14.60 13.16 12.59
CA ILE A 378 13.85 13.74 13.70
C ILE A 378 14.80 14.14 14.80
N SER A 379 14.66 15.38 15.28
CA SER A 379 15.40 15.92 16.42
C SER A 379 14.43 16.54 17.43
N ARG A 380 14.98 17.16 18.49
CA ARG A 380 14.18 17.90 19.47
C ARG A 380 13.57 19.20 18.92
N SER A 381 14.16 19.76 17.86
CA SER A 381 13.79 21.07 17.33
C SER A 381 13.23 21.02 15.90
N HIS A 382 13.47 19.93 15.17
CA HIS A 382 13.04 19.82 13.78
C HIS A 382 12.61 18.40 13.40
N ILE A 383 11.75 18.32 12.38
CA ILE A 383 11.35 17.08 11.70
C ILE A 383 11.59 17.28 10.21
N THR A 384 12.35 16.37 9.59
CA THR A 384 12.54 16.35 8.15
C THR A 384 11.64 15.31 7.52
N VAL A 385 10.76 15.73 6.61
CA VAL A 385 9.81 14.85 5.92
C VAL A 385 10.14 14.77 4.43
N SER A 386 10.15 13.55 3.90
CA SER A 386 10.26 13.30 2.47
C SER A 386 8.90 13.01 1.85
N LEU A 387 8.55 13.79 0.84
CA LEU A 387 7.32 13.67 0.05
C LEU A 387 7.64 13.12 -1.33
N SER A 388 6.70 12.37 -1.91
CA SER A 388 6.77 11.93 -3.31
C SER A 388 6.48 13.06 -4.31
N ARG A 389 5.93 14.18 -3.83
CA ARG A 389 5.55 15.33 -4.65
C ARG A 389 5.89 16.65 -3.97
N ARG A 390 5.84 17.74 -4.75
CA ARG A 390 6.03 19.10 -4.22
C ARG A 390 4.88 19.43 -3.27
N LEU A 391 5.19 20.03 -2.14
CA LEU A 391 4.20 20.48 -1.18
C LEU A 391 3.49 21.71 -1.74
N ARG A 392 2.17 21.66 -1.86
CA ARG A 392 1.33 22.75 -2.36
C ARG A 392 0.14 22.97 -1.44
N LEU A 393 -0.28 24.22 -1.27
CA LEU A 393 -1.54 24.53 -0.61
C LEU A 393 -2.67 24.57 -1.64
N PRO A 394 -3.80 23.88 -1.39
CA PRO A 394 -4.98 23.97 -2.24
C PRO A 394 -5.45 25.43 -2.40
N GLY A 395 -5.51 25.89 -3.65
CA GLY A 395 -5.97 27.23 -4.01
C GLY A 395 -4.90 28.32 -3.96
N SER A 396 -3.65 28.01 -3.60
CA SER A 396 -2.54 28.95 -3.70
C SER A 396 -2.05 29.04 -5.15
N SER A 397 -1.90 30.26 -5.66
CA SER A 397 -1.33 30.51 -6.99
C SER A 397 0.18 30.20 -6.99
N SER A 398 0.72 29.74 -8.12
CA SER A 398 2.14 29.37 -8.25
C SER A 398 3.12 30.51 -7.90
N LEU A 399 2.66 31.77 -7.96
CA LEU A 399 3.45 32.98 -7.66
C LEU A 399 3.60 33.27 -6.16
N LEU A 400 2.66 32.78 -5.33
CA LEU A 400 2.61 33.05 -3.88
C LEU A 400 2.88 31.79 -3.03
N GLU A 401 3.03 30.63 -3.69
CA GLU A 401 3.12 29.30 -3.09
C GLU A 401 4.11 29.22 -1.92
N GLN A 402 5.32 29.78 -2.06
CA GLN A 402 6.34 29.73 -0.99
C GLN A 402 5.97 30.61 0.23
N GLY A 403 5.38 31.78 -0.02
CA GLY A 403 4.97 32.69 1.06
C GLY A 403 3.76 32.17 1.83
N ASP A 404 2.83 31.52 1.13
CA ASP A 404 1.65 30.92 1.74
C ASP A 404 2.03 29.71 2.61
N LEU A 405 2.92 28.84 2.13
CA LEU A 405 3.40 27.68 2.89
C LEU A 405 4.09 28.05 4.20
N GLN A 406 4.80 29.18 4.23
CA GLN A 406 5.52 29.68 5.42
C GLN A 406 4.58 30.26 6.49
N ARG A 407 3.44 30.82 6.07
CA ARG A 407 2.45 31.41 7.00
C ARG A 407 1.61 30.35 7.71
N GLU A 408 1.61 29.12 7.21
CA GLU A 408 0.86 28.03 7.80
C GLU A 408 1.61 27.38 8.97
N LEU A 409 0.84 27.03 10.00
CA LEU A 409 1.29 26.16 11.07
C LEU A 409 0.94 24.71 10.73
N TRP A 410 1.95 23.86 10.69
CA TRP A 410 1.85 22.48 10.27
C TRP A 410 1.71 21.55 11.45
N ARG A 411 0.81 20.59 11.31
CA ARG A 411 0.69 19.43 12.21
C ARG A 411 1.10 18.18 11.43
N ILE A 412 1.95 17.38 12.06
CA ILE A 412 2.51 16.15 11.47
C ILE A 412 2.03 14.97 12.30
N ASP A 413 1.13 14.18 11.74
CA ASP A 413 0.51 13.04 12.42
C ASP A 413 1.01 11.72 11.80
N LYS A 414 1.18 10.67 12.61
CA LYS A 414 1.56 9.34 12.10
C LYS A 414 0.42 8.72 11.28
N ASP A 415 0.71 8.28 10.05
CA ASP A 415 -0.22 7.50 9.24
C ASP A 415 -0.14 6.02 9.61
N GLU A 416 -0.85 5.62 10.66
CA GLU A 416 -0.86 4.23 11.15
C GLU A 416 -1.64 3.25 10.25
N PHE A 417 -2.36 3.71 9.20
CA PHE A 417 -3.64 3.07 8.91
C PHE A 417 -3.78 2.08 7.72
N SER A 418 -2.91 1.97 6.72
CA SER A 418 -3.45 1.37 5.47
C SER A 418 -3.09 -0.08 5.11
N SER A 419 -1.87 -0.59 5.34
CA SER A 419 -1.47 -1.85 4.69
C SER A 419 -1.50 -3.10 5.58
N SER A 420 -1.09 -3.02 6.85
CA SER A 420 -0.82 -4.22 7.67
C SER A 420 -2.06 -5.06 7.95
N PHE A 421 -3.17 -4.47 8.43
CA PHE A 421 -4.41 -5.21 8.73
C PHE A 421 -5.09 -5.77 7.48
N ALA A 422 -4.99 -5.06 6.35
CA ALA A 422 -5.49 -5.55 5.06
C ALA A 422 -4.70 -6.78 4.62
N THR A 423 -3.37 -6.73 4.72
CA THR A 423 -2.48 -7.88 4.48
C THR A 423 -2.78 -9.05 5.43
N MET A 424 -2.99 -8.79 6.72
CA MET A 424 -3.36 -9.83 7.69
C MET A 424 -4.66 -10.55 7.29
N ARG A 425 -5.73 -9.80 6.97
CA ARG A 425 -6.99 -10.40 6.51
C ARG A 425 -6.82 -11.12 5.18
N PHE A 426 -6.07 -10.54 4.26
CA PHE A 426 -5.79 -11.17 2.98
C PHE A 426 -5.09 -12.52 3.16
N ASN A 427 -4.00 -12.57 3.93
CA ASN A 427 -3.28 -13.79 4.26
C ASN A 427 -4.19 -14.85 4.87
N LEU A 428 -5.00 -14.44 5.85
CA LEU A 428 -5.93 -15.31 6.56
C LEU A 428 -6.99 -15.89 5.62
N VAL A 429 -7.63 -15.07 4.78
CA VAL A 429 -8.65 -15.54 3.83
C VAL A 429 -8.01 -16.41 2.74
N GLN A 430 -6.81 -16.07 2.28
CA GLN A 430 -6.10 -16.87 1.28
C GLN A 430 -5.81 -18.29 1.79
N LEU A 431 -5.48 -18.48 3.07
CA LEU A 431 -5.30 -19.80 3.68
C LEU A 431 -6.51 -20.73 3.46
N PHE A 432 -7.73 -20.19 3.38
CA PHE A 432 -8.97 -20.95 3.18
C PHE A 432 -9.37 -21.15 1.72
N SER A 433 -8.67 -20.51 0.78
CA SER A 433 -8.89 -20.76 -0.65
C SER A 433 -8.50 -22.20 -1.05
N GLN A 434 -9.18 -22.72 -2.08
CA GLN A 434 -8.98 -24.08 -2.58
C GLN A 434 -7.71 -24.18 -3.43
N LYS A 435 -6.56 -24.36 -2.78
CA LYS A 435 -5.26 -24.61 -3.42
C LYS A 435 -4.54 -25.76 -2.71
N PRO A 436 -3.80 -26.66 -3.40
CA PRO A 436 -3.13 -27.79 -2.76
C PRO A 436 -2.18 -27.39 -1.62
N GLN A 437 -1.39 -26.34 -1.82
CA GLN A 437 -0.47 -25.80 -0.82
C GLN A 437 -1.21 -25.28 0.42
N ASN A 438 -2.34 -24.60 0.21
CA ASN A 438 -3.16 -24.08 1.30
C ASN A 438 -3.85 -25.20 2.07
N THR A 439 -4.22 -26.29 1.40
CA THR A 439 -4.73 -27.50 2.07
C THR A 439 -3.68 -28.10 3.00
N LYS A 440 -2.43 -28.24 2.56
CA LYS A 440 -1.32 -28.68 3.43
C LYS A 440 -1.14 -27.72 4.61
N LEU A 441 -1.11 -26.41 4.35
CA LEU A 441 -0.88 -25.42 5.39
C LEU A 441 -2.03 -25.36 6.42
N ARG A 442 -3.29 -25.54 6.00
CA ARG A 442 -4.45 -25.66 6.92
C ARG A 442 -4.32 -26.86 7.84
N LYS A 443 -3.91 -28.01 7.31
CA LYS A 443 -3.68 -29.20 8.14
C LYS A 443 -2.65 -28.96 9.23
N LEU A 444 -1.54 -28.30 8.88
CA LEU A 444 -0.45 -28.03 9.81
C LEU A 444 -0.79 -26.91 10.83
N VAL A 445 -1.46 -25.85 10.39
CA VAL A 445 -1.66 -24.63 11.19
C VAL A 445 -3.01 -24.60 11.91
N VAL A 446 -4.06 -25.13 11.29
CA VAL A 446 -5.43 -25.10 11.83
C VAL A 446 -5.79 -26.43 12.46
N ASP A 447 -5.55 -27.54 11.75
CA ASP A 447 -5.87 -28.89 12.25
C ASP A 447 -4.77 -29.47 13.16
N LEU A 448 -3.63 -28.77 13.27
CA LEU A 448 -2.47 -29.12 14.10
C LEU A 448 -1.90 -30.52 13.82
N GLU A 449 -1.91 -30.94 12.55
CA GLU A 449 -1.27 -32.18 12.11
C GLU A 449 0.24 -32.14 12.41
N ALA A 450 0.76 -33.20 13.03
CA ALA A 450 2.16 -33.26 13.44
C ALA A 450 3.11 -33.19 12.22
N PRO A 451 4.20 -32.40 12.30
CA PRO A 451 5.15 -32.26 11.20
C PRO A 451 5.94 -33.55 10.98
N ARG A 452 6.20 -33.87 9.71
CA ARG A 452 7.00 -35.04 9.34
C ARG A 452 8.47 -34.70 9.19
N PHE A 453 9.31 -35.66 9.56
CA PHE A 453 10.77 -35.61 9.44
C PHE A 453 11.29 -36.86 8.73
N ASP A 454 12.35 -36.69 7.94
CA ASP A 454 13.12 -37.79 7.37
C ASP A 454 13.98 -38.47 8.45
N SER A 455 13.94 -39.79 8.45
CA SER A 455 14.72 -40.65 9.34
C SER A 455 15.38 -41.82 8.58
N GLY A 456 15.31 -41.82 7.24
CA GLY A 456 15.78 -42.92 6.39
C GLY A 456 17.25 -42.84 5.98
N GLY A 457 17.79 -43.93 5.44
CA GLY A 457 19.20 -44.04 5.01
C GLY A 457 19.66 -43.02 3.95
N LEU A 458 18.75 -42.53 3.09
CA LEU A 458 19.04 -41.45 2.15
C LEU A 458 19.44 -40.13 2.83
N PHE A 459 18.86 -39.82 4.00
CA PHE A 459 19.25 -38.64 4.77
C PHE A 459 20.67 -38.79 5.32
N SER A 460 21.11 -40.01 5.62
CA SER A 460 22.47 -40.27 6.14
C SER A 460 23.58 -40.06 5.10
N GLN A 461 23.24 -40.02 3.81
CA GLN A 461 24.16 -39.79 2.69
C GLN A 461 24.11 -38.33 2.18
N ASP A 462 23.40 -37.45 2.89
CA ASP A 462 23.21 -36.08 2.45
C ASP A 462 24.52 -35.28 2.54
N PRO A 463 24.96 -34.62 1.44
CA PRO A 463 26.20 -33.86 1.42
C PRO A 463 26.22 -32.72 2.44
N ALA A 464 25.06 -32.15 2.77
CA ALA A 464 24.97 -31.09 3.77
C ALA A 464 25.29 -31.58 5.19
N LEU A 465 25.09 -32.86 5.50
CA LEU A 465 25.47 -33.43 6.80
C LEU A 465 27.00 -33.50 6.96
N SER A 466 27.71 -33.86 5.89
CA SER A 466 29.19 -33.86 5.90
C SER A 466 29.75 -32.45 6.13
N TYR A 467 29.12 -31.43 5.53
CA TYR A 467 29.45 -30.03 5.78
C TYR A 467 29.23 -29.65 7.24
N ILE A 468 28.07 -29.97 7.83
CA ILE A 468 27.78 -29.66 9.24
C ILE A 468 28.78 -30.34 10.18
N GLN A 469 29.15 -31.59 9.90
CA GLN A 469 30.14 -32.33 10.70
C GLN A 469 31.55 -31.72 10.60
N SER A 470 31.89 -31.07 9.49
CA SER A 470 33.18 -30.39 9.33
C SER A 470 33.30 -29.08 10.14
N LEU A 471 32.18 -28.52 10.61
CA LEU A 471 32.17 -27.27 11.36
C LEU A 471 32.50 -27.52 12.84
N THR A 472 33.77 -27.29 13.21
CA THR A 472 34.27 -27.47 14.59
C THR A 472 33.78 -26.41 15.58
N SER A 473 33.24 -25.29 15.09
CA SER A 473 32.77 -24.16 15.87
C SER A 473 31.33 -24.27 16.37
N LEU A 474 30.55 -25.24 15.87
CA LEU A 474 29.15 -25.43 16.27
C LEU A 474 29.07 -26.26 17.55
N ASN A 475 28.24 -25.80 18.49
CA ASN A 475 27.92 -26.62 19.67
C ASN A 475 26.87 -27.71 19.33
N ASN A 476 26.69 -28.67 20.24
CA ASN A 476 25.78 -29.81 20.06
C ASN A 476 24.32 -29.40 19.80
N ASP A 477 23.85 -28.29 20.35
CA ASP A 477 22.47 -27.82 20.15
C ASP A 477 22.27 -27.17 18.79
N GLN A 478 23.27 -26.42 18.32
CA GLN A 478 23.30 -25.85 16.98
C GLN A 478 23.36 -26.96 15.92
N GLN A 479 24.22 -27.96 16.11
CA GLN A 479 24.26 -29.14 15.24
C GLN A 479 22.91 -29.86 15.20
N ARG A 480 22.31 -30.17 16.36
CA ARG A 480 20.97 -30.78 16.44
C ARG A 480 19.90 -29.95 15.73
N SER A 481 19.97 -28.62 15.84
CA SER A 481 19.06 -27.71 15.14
C SER A 481 19.21 -27.80 13.62
N LEU A 482 20.43 -27.84 13.11
CA LEU A 482 20.70 -28.00 11.68
C LEU A 482 20.23 -29.35 11.15
N HIS A 483 20.51 -30.44 11.87
CA HIS A 483 19.98 -31.77 11.54
C HIS A 483 18.45 -31.78 11.49
N LYS A 484 17.78 -31.15 12.45
CA LYS A 484 16.31 -31.05 12.49
C LYS A 484 15.75 -30.26 11.30
N ILE A 485 16.39 -29.15 10.93
CA ILE A 485 16.01 -28.35 9.74
C ILE A 485 16.13 -29.19 8.47
N LEU A 486 17.25 -29.88 8.31
CA LEU A 486 17.53 -30.69 7.13
C LEU A 486 16.60 -31.90 7.03
N ALA A 487 16.20 -32.49 8.15
CA ALA A 487 15.26 -33.60 8.19
C ALA A 487 13.80 -33.19 7.96
N ALA A 488 13.43 -31.91 8.09
CA ALA A 488 12.03 -31.50 8.04
C ALA A 488 11.42 -31.63 6.62
N LYS A 489 10.24 -32.27 6.52
CA LYS A 489 9.40 -32.30 5.30
C LYS A 489 8.28 -31.27 5.32
N ASP A 490 7.84 -30.88 6.50
CA ASP A 490 6.72 -29.95 6.70
C ASP A 490 7.21 -28.67 7.36
N TYR A 491 7.61 -28.73 8.65
CA TYR A 491 8.25 -27.60 9.30
C TYR A 491 9.18 -27.97 10.45
N ALA A 492 10.06 -27.04 10.81
CA ALA A 492 10.90 -27.13 12.00
C ALA A 492 10.76 -25.86 12.85
N LEU A 493 10.60 -26.04 14.17
CA LEU A 493 10.65 -24.97 15.15
C LEU A 493 12.00 -25.01 15.86
N ILE A 494 12.72 -23.87 15.83
CA ILE A 494 14.04 -23.71 16.43
C ILE A 494 13.96 -22.64 17.51
N LEU A 495 14.11 -23.06 18.77
CA LEU A 495 14.15 -22.17 19.91
C LEU A 495 15.53 -21.54 20.00
N GLY A 496 15.58 -20.22 19.81
CA GLY A 496 16.82 -19.46 19.87
C GLY A 496 16.84 -18.49 21.04
N MET A 497 17.32 -18.93 22.20
CA MET A 497 17.47 -18.06 23.38
C MET A 497 18.44 -16.88 23.11
N PRO A 498 18.43 -15.81 23.93
CA PRO A 498 19.41 -14.73 23.81
C PRO A 498 20.85 -15.25 23.88
N GLY A 499 21.74 -14.75 23.03
CA GLY A 499 23.17 -15.11 23.06
C GLY A 499 23.54 -16.49 22.49
N THR A 500 22.59 -17.35 22.09
CA THR A 500 22.89 -18.73 21.59
C THR A 500 23.42 -18.80 20.16
N GLY A 501 23.68 -17.66 19.52
CA GLY A 501 24.15 -17.61 18.14
C GLY A 501 23.09 -17.97 17.10
N LYS A 502 21.80 -17.65 17.33
CA LYS A 502 20.70 -17.84 16.36
C LYS A 502 21.10 -17.55 14.90
N THR A 503 21.57 -16.34 14.64
CA THR A 503 21.95 -15.91 13.29
C THR A 503 23.10 -16.75 12.72
N TYR A 504 24.04 -17.18 13.58
CA TYR A 504 25.15 -18.06 13.16
C TYR A 504 24.62 -19.43 12.72
N THR A 505 23.72 -20.04 13.50
CA THR A 505 23.05 -21.28 13.13
C THR A 505 22.26 -21.13 11.83
N MET A 506 21.53 -20.02 11.65
CA MET A 506 20.75 -19.77 10.44
C MET A 506 21.62 -19.63 9.19
N VAL A 507 22.78 -18.96 9.28
CA VAL A 507 23.74 -18.87 8.17
C VAL A 507 24.16 -20.27 7.70
N HIS A 508 24.51 -21.16 8.64
CA HIS A 508 24.88 -22.53 8.30
C HIS A 508 23.68 -23.36 7.83
N ALA A 509 22.47 -23.10 8.29
CA ALA A 509 21.26 -23.72 7.77
C ALA A 509 21.04 -23.35 6.29
N VAL A 510 21.18 -22.07 5.94
CA VAL A 510 21.08 -21.59 4.56
C VAL A 510 22.14 -22.25 3.68
N LYS A 511 23.41 -22.25 4.10
CA LYS A 511 24.49 -22.93 3.34
C LYS A 511 24.20 -24.41 3.12
N SER A 512 23.73 -25.10 4.17
CA SER A 512 23.38 -26.52 4.11
C SER A 512 22.23 -26.79 3.11
N LEU A 513 21.21 -25.94 3.10
CA LEU A 513 20.08 -26.06 2.16
C LEU A 513 20.49 -25.71 0.72
N LEU A 514 21.38 -24.73 0.52
CA LEU A 514 21.94 -24.41 -0.79
C LEU A 514 22.77 -25.56 -1.37
N MET A 515 23.49 -26.32 -0.54
CA MET A 515 24.21 -27.52 -0.98
C MET A 515 23.28 -28.61 -1.53
N ARG A 516 21.99 -28.61 -1.15
CA ARG A 516 20.94 -29.47 -1.73
C ARG A 516 20.32 -28.88 -3.00
N GLY A 517 20.72 -27.68 -3.40
CA GLY A 517 20.10 -26.95 -4.50
C GLY A 517 18.75 -26.32 -4.15
N GLU A 518 18.38 -26.24 -2.86
CA GLU A 518 17.08 -25.69 -2.44
C GLU A 518 17.01 -24.17 -2.67
N SER A 519 15.85 -23.71 -3.12
CA SER A 519 15.47 -22.30 -3.15
C SER A 519 14.92 -21.86 -1.79
N ILE A 520 15.38 -20.70 -1.31
CA ILE A 520 15.20 -20.26 0.07
C ILE A 520 14.60 -18.83 0.11
N LEU A 521 13.46 -18.70 0.77
CA LEU A 521 12.89 -17.43 1.18
C LEU A 521 13.33 -17.11 2.60
N LEU A 522 14.11 -16.05 2.78
CA LEU A 522 14.49 -15.52 4.09
C LEU A 522 13.58 -14.37 4.46
N THR A 523 12.96 -14.44 5.64
CA THR A 523 12.03 -13.42 6.08
C THR A 523 12.13 -13.11 7.57
N SER A 524 11.69 -11.91 7.94
CA SER A 524 11.56 -11.45 9.32
C SER A 524 10.55 -10.30 9.38
N TYR A 525 10.17 -9.89 10.59
CA TYR A 525 9.28 -8.75 10.80
C TYR A 525 9.94 -7.43 10.40
N THR A 526 11.19 -7.23 10.83
CA THR A 526 11.91 -5.95 10.71
C THR A 526 12.92 -5.98 9.57
N ASN A 527 13.20 -4.82 8.95
CA ASN A 527 14.29 -4.72 7.98
C ASN A 527 15.66 -4.99 8.62
N SER A 528 15.87 -4.52 9.85
CA SER A 528 17.13 -4.73 10.58
C SER A 528 17.45 -6.20 10.82
N ALA A 529 16.46 -7.01 11.22
CA ALA A 529 16.69 -8.43 11.49
C ALA A 529 17.10 -9.20 10.22
N ILE A 530 16.35 -9.00 9.13
CA ILE A 530 16.68 -9.65 7.85
C ILE A 530 18.02 -9.15 7.29
N ASP A 531 18.32 -7.85 7.38
CA ASP A 531 19.57 -7.29 6.85
C ASP A 531 20.79 -7.80 7.65
N ASN A 532 20.66 -7.95 8.98
CA ASN A 532 21.70 -8.54 9.81
C ASN A 532 22.04 -9.98 9.41
N LEU A 533 21.03 -10.79 9.08
CA LEU A 533 21.25 -12.14 8.57
C LEU A 533 21.92 -12.13 7.19
N LEU A 534 21.42 -11.28 6.28
CA LEU A 534 21.94 -11.16 4.91
C LEU A 534 23.39 -10.65 4.87
N MET A 535 23.79 -9.74 5.76
CA MET A 535 25.18 -9.29 5.88
C MET A 535 26.13 -10.45 6.22
N LYS A 536 25.72 -11.34 7.13
CA LYS A 536 26.52 -12.53 7.47
C LYS A 536 26.58 -13.53 6.31
N LEU A 537 25.48 -13.72 5.59
CA LEU A 537 25.47 -14.55 4.38
C LEU A 537 26.38 -13.98 3.29
N LYS A 538 26.39 -12.65 3.12
CA LYS A 538 27.28 -11.96 2.19
C LYS A 538 28.75 -12.19 2.54
N ALA A 539 29.11 -12.11 3.82
CA ALA A 539 30.47 -12.37 4.30
C ALA A 539 30.93 -13.81 4.03
N GLU A 540 29.98 -14.76 4.00
CA GLU A 540 30.20 -16.16 3.66
C GLU A 540 30.16 -16.45 2.14
N GLY A 541 30.08 -15.42 1.30
CA GLY A 541 30.07 -15.54 -0.16
C GLY A 541 28.76 -16.05 -0.76
N VAL A 542 27.66 -16.01 -0.01
CA VAL A 542 26.33 -16.42 -0.51
C VAL A 542 25.72 -15.28 -1.33
N ASP A 543 25.32 -15.59 -2.57
CA ASP A 543 24.56 -14.67 -3.41
C ASP A 543 23.07 -14.68 -3.07
N PHE A 544 22.45 -13.50 -3.06
CA PHE A 544 21.04 -13.31 -2.73
C PHE A 544 20.47 -12.05 -3.36
N ILE A 545 19.13 -11.99 -3.41
CA ILE A 545 18.35 -10.79 -3.76
C ILE A 545 17.68 -10.26 -2.50
N ARG A 546 17.85 -8.96 -2.21
CA ARG A 546 17.15 -8.26 -1.15
C ARG A 546 16.01 -7.42 -1.73
N ILE A 547 14.77 -7.71 -1.31
CA ILE A 547 13.58 -6.97 -1.72
C ILE A 547 13.15 -6.05 -0.60
N GLY A 548 13.26 -4.74 -0.78
CA GLY A 548 12.84 -3.74 0.19
C GLY A 548 12.98 -2.31 -0.34
N ARG A 549 12.38 -1.34 0.38
CA ARG A 549 12.55 0.09 0.07
C ARG A 549 14.00 0.49 0.33
N HIS A 550 14.63 1.18 -0.62
CA HIS A 550 16.05 1.54 -0.56
C HIS A 550 16.43 2.24 0.76
N GLU A 551 15.58 3.13 1.24
CA GLU A 551 15.81 3.91 2.46
C GLU A 551 15.78 3.06 3.74
N ALA A 552 15.01 1.96 3.72
CA ALA A 552 14.83 1.07 4.87
C ALA A 552 15.83 -0.10 4.89
N VAL A 553 16.60 -0.29 3.82
CA VAL A 553 17.58 -1.37 3.69
C VAL A 553 18.96 -0.89 4.16
N HIS A 554 19.65 -1.73 4.92
CA HIS A 554 20.99 -1.46 5.43
C HIS A 554 22.02 -1.23 4.28
N PRO A 555 22.89 -0.21 4.36
CA PRO A 555 23.83 0.15 3.29
C PRO A 555 24.63 -1.03 2.71
N ASP A 556 25.15 -1.91 3.56
CA ASP A 556 26.01 -3.03 3.15
C ASP A 556 25.30 -4.08 2.27
N VAL A 557 23.97 -4.15 2.29
CA VAL A 557 23.18 -5.08 1.47
C VAL A 557 22.38 -4.38 0.37
N ARG A 558 22.49 -3.04 0.24
CA ARG A 558 21.79 -2.29 -0.82
C ARG A 558 22.22 -2.68 -2.22
N ALA A 559 23.46 -3.11 -2.40
CA ALA A 559 23.96 -3.59 -3.70
C ALA A 559 23.26 -4.89 -4.16
N ASN A 560 22.61 -5.62 -3.24
CA ASN A 560 21.86 -6.84 -3.52
C ASN A 560 20.36 -6.57 -3.82
N CYS A 561 19.94 -5.30 -3.83
CA CYS A 561 18.59 -4.91 -4.25
C CYS A 561 18.51 -4.80 -5.78
N LEU A 562 17.46 -5.36 -6.39
CA LEU A 562 17.31 -5.24 -7.85
C LEU A 562 17.06 -3.80 -8.34
N SER A 563 16.59 -2.93 -7.44
CA SER A 563 16.37 -1.52 -7.73
C SER A 563 17.66 -0.71 -7.90
N THR A 564 18.80 -1.23 -7.43
CA THR A 564 20.12 -0.58 -7.50
C THR A 564 21.04 -1.23 -8.52
N THR A 565 20.76 -2.49 -8.92
CA THR A 565 21.43 -3.12 -10.06
C THR A 565 20.92 -2.53 -11.37
N GLU A 566 21.80 -2.38 -12.38
CA GLU A 566 21.51 -1.89 -13.74
C GLU A 566 20.61 -2.85 -14.55
N VAL A 567 19.53 -3.35 -13.97
CA VAL A 567 18.58 -4.23 -14.64
C VAL A 567 17.66 -3.37 -15.50
N GLN A 568 17.95 -3.36 -16.80
CA GLN A 568 17.25 -2.51 -17.76
C GLN A 568 16.10 -3.21 -18.51
N SER A 569 15.82 -4.47 -18.18
CA SER A 569 14.70 -5.20 -18.81
C SER A 569 14.05 -6.26 -17.91
N VAL A 570 12.80 -6.62 -18.23
CA VAL A 570 11.99 -7.70 -17.67
C VAL A 570 12.70 -9.04 -17.87
N ASP A 571 13.34 -9.26 -19.01
CA ASP A 571 14.11 -10.48 -19.27
C ASP A 571 15.33 -10.55 -18.32
N ALA A 572 16.03 -9.44 -18.10
CA ALA A 572 17.13 -9.39 -17.14
C ALA A 572 16.64 -9.61 -15.69
N ILE A 573 15.48 -9.04 -15.30
CA ILE A 573 14.82 -9.35 -14.01
C ILE A 573 14.56 -10.86 -13.91
N LYS A 574 13.95 -11.45 -14.94
CA LYS A 574 13.60 -12.86 -14.98
C LYS A 574 14.84 -13.74 -14.83
N THR A 575 15.89 -13.50 -15.62
CA THR A 575 17.15 -14.25 -15.54
C THR A 575 17.78 -14.13 -14.16
N ARG A 576 17.86 -12.93 -13.58
CA ARG A 576 18.44 -12.73 -12.24
C ARG A 576 17.63 -13.45 -11.16
N MET A 577 16.30 -13.36 -11.23
CA MET A 577 15.42 -14.06 -10.31
C MET A 577 15.54 -15.59 -10.44
N GLU A 578 15.75 -16.14 -11.64
CA GLU A 578 15.98 -17.57 -11.90
C GLU A 578 17.35 -18.07 -11.41
N GLN A 579 18.40 -17.26 -11.53
CA GLN A 579 19.76 -17.62 -11.10
C GLN A 579 19.92 -17.66 -9.58
N VAL A 580 19.20 -16.80 -8.85
CA VAL A 580 19.37 -16.65 -7.41
C VAL A 580 18.46 -17.59 -6.63
N GLN A 581 19.07 -18.38 -5.75
CA GLN A 581 18.36 -19.31 -4.88
C GLN A 581 17.86 -18.67 -3.57
N VAL A 582 18.51 -17.60 -3.09
CA VAL A 582 18.15 -16.94 -1.82
C VAL A 582 17.50 -15.58 -2.05
N VAL A 583 16.29 -15.40 -1.53
CA VAL A 583 15.60 -14.10 -1.56
C VAL A 583 15.25 -13.65 -0.15
N GLY A 584 15.72 -12.46 0.23
CA GLY A 584 15.45 -11.82 1.51
C GLY A 584 14.38 -10.75 1.41
N VAL A 585 13.32 -10.85 2.22
CA VAL A 585 12.19 -9.89 2.24
C VAL A 585 11.51 -9.87 3.61
N THR A 586 10.96 -8.74 4.05
CA THR A 586 10.16 -8.72 5.28
C THR A 586 8.82 -9.45 5.10
N CYS A 587 8.19 -9.92 6.18
CA CYS A 587 6.94 -10.69 6.08
C CYS A 587 5.80 -9.90 5.43
N LEU A 588 5.75 -8.58 5.62
CA LEU A 588 4.78 -7.71 4.95
C LEU A 588 5.15 -7.39 3.49
N GLY A 589 6.41 -7.62 3.10
CA GLY A 589 6.93 -7.36 1.76
C GLY A 589 6.75 -8.52 0.78
N VAL A 590 6.20 -9.66 1.19
CA VAL A 590 6.08 -10.87 0.36
C VAL A 590 5.20 -10.71 -0.89
N TYR A 591 4.38 -9.65 -0.94
CA TYR A 591 3.55 -9.29 -2.09
C TYR A 591 4.26 -8.42 -3.13
N HIS A 592 5.57 -8.26 -3.01
CA HIS A 592 6.36 -7.52 -3.98
C HIS A 592 6.25 -8.14 -5.38
N PRO A 593 6.13 -7.34 -6.46
CA PRO A 593 5.97 -7.84 -7.84
C PRO A 593 6.99 -8.91 -8.25
N LEU A 594 8.25 -8.75 -7.82
CA LEU A 594 9.33 -9.73 -8.06
C LEU A 594 9.04 -11.16 -7.58
N LEU A 595 8.14 -11.34 -6.60
CA LEU A 595 7.80 -12.65 -6.04
C LEU A 595 6.58 -13.30 -6.72
N ALA A 596 5.90 -12.60 -7.63
CA ALA A 596 4.63 -13.06 -8.23
C ALA A 596 4.71 -14.43 -8.91
N HIS A 597 5.89 -14.80 -9.44
CA HIS A 597 6.13 -16.05 -10.17
C HIS A 597 7.10 -16.99 -9.44
N LYS A 598 7.37 -16.77 -8.16
CA LYS A 598 8.33 -17.55 -7.38
C LYS A 598 7.65 -18.40 -6.32
N LYS A 599 8.13 -19.64 -6.21
CA LYS A 599 7.91 -20.52 -5.07
C LYS A 599 9.26 -20.99 -4.58
N PHE A 600 9.33 -21.26 -3.29
CA PHE A 600 10.54 -21.67 -2.61
C PHE A 600 10.40 -23.08 -2.06
N ASP A 601 11.51 -23.79 -1.95
CA ASP A 601 11.52 -25.08 -1.25
C ASP A 601 11.38 -24.82 0.25
N THR A 602 12.16 -23.88 0.77
CA THR A 602 12.19 -23.52 2.18
C THR A 602 11.91 -22.04 2.44
N CYS A 603 11.01 -21.74 3.36
CA CYS A 603 10.93 -20.43 4.01
C CYS A 603 11.60 -20.49 5.38
N ILE A 604 12.58 -19.62 5.65
CA ILE A 604 13.16 -19.45 6.98
C ILE A 604 12.73 -18.09 7.53
N MET A 605 12.07 -18.11 8.67
CA MET A 605 11.55 -16.92 9.35
C MET A 605 12.33 -16.66 10.63
N ASP A 606 13.08 -15.56 10.68
CA ASP A 606 13.71 -15.06 11.91
C ASP A 606 12.71 -14.22 12.72
N GLU A 607 12.92 -14.18 14.03
CA GLU A 607 12.06 -13.48 14.99
C GLU A 607 10.59 -13.94 14.93
N ALA A 608 10.35 -15.22 14.63
CA ALA A 608 9.00 -15.78 14.47
C ALA A 608 8.11 -15.59 15.72
N GLY A 609 8.72 -15.53 16.93
CA GLY A 609 8.02 -15.26 18.17
C GLY A 609 7.44 -13.85 18.31
N GLN A 610 7.90 -12.88 17.50
CA GLN A 610 7.42 -11.49 17.50
C GLN A 610 6.40 -11.21 16.38
N ILE A 611 6.09 -12.20 15.55
CA ILE A 611 5.22 -12.05 14.36
C ILE A 611 3.84 -12.62 14.67
N THR A 612 2.78 -11.85 14.36
CA THR A 612 1.41 -12.38 14.47
C THR A 612 1.14 -13.45 13.41
N LEU A 613 0.35 -14.47 13.75
CA LEU A 613 0.04 -15.56 12.84
C LEU A 613 -0.50 -15.09 11.47
N PRO A 614 -1.43 -14.13 11.38
CA PRO A 614 -1.90 -13.66 10.08
C PRO A 614 -0.79 -13.06 9.21
N VAL A 615 0.22 -12.41 9.80
CA VAL A 615 1.36 -11.88 9.05
C VAL A 615 2.29 -13.01 8.57
N SER A 616 2.55 -14.01 9.42
CA SER A 616 3.44 -15.12 9.07
C SER A 616 2.88 -16.00 7.94
N LEU A 617 1.55 -16.12 7.81
CA LEU A 617 0.91 -16.91 6.74
C LEU A 617 1.34 -16.49 5.32
N GLY A 618 1.60 -15.20 5.08
CA GLY A 618 2.02 -14.68 3.77
C GLY A 618 3.25 -15.40 3.21
N PRO A 619 4.43 -15.30 3.84
CA PRO A 619 5.63 -16.03 3.41
C PRO A 619 5.47 -17.56 3.45
N LEU A 620 4.72 -18.12 4.39
CA LEU A 620 4.50 -19.57 4.47
C LEU A 620 3.78 -20.13 3.24
N MET A 621 2.87 -19.36 2.64
CA MET A 621 2.21 -19.72 1.37
C MET A 621 3.13 -19.64 0.14
N LEU A 622 4.37 -19.15 0.28
CA LEU A 622 5.36 -19.11 -0.80
C LEU A 622 6.33 -20.28 -0.77
N ALA A 623 6.28 -21.15 0.24
CA ALA A 623 7.23 -22.27 0.39
C ALA A 623 6.57 -23.63 0.62
N THR A 624 7.33 -24.70 0.32
CA THR A 624 6.88 -26.10 0.50
C THR A 624 7.07 -26.61 1.93
N LYS A 625 8.19 -26.22 2.56
CA LYS A 625 8.47 -26.40 3.99
C LYS A 625 8.89 -25.08 4.62
N PHE A 626 8.83 -25.00 5.94
CA PHE A 626 9.23 -23.78 6.64
C PHE A 626 9.96 -24.02 7.95
N VAL A 627 10.84 -23.09 8.29
CA VAL A 627 11.63 -23.09 9.53
C VAL A 627 11.30 -21.81 10.28
N LEU A 628 10.76 -21.94 11.48
CA LEU A 628 10.49 -20.81 12.36
C LEU A 628 11.57 -20.74 13.42
N VAL A 629 12.30 -19.63 13.45
CA VAL A 629 13.35 -19.36 14.44
C VAL A 629 12.88 -18.23 15.32
N GLY A 630 12.88 -18.44 16.63
CA GLY A 630 12.40 -17.45 17.57
C GLY A 630 12.50 -17.90 19.00
N ASP A 631 11.98 -17.08 19.91
CA ASP A 631 11.94 -17.35 21.33
C ASP A 631 10.63 -16.85 21.91
N HIS A 632 9.79 -17.78 22.37
CA HIS A 632 8.49 -17.47 22.97
C HIS A 632 8.60 -17.01 24.44
N TYR A 633 9.81 -17.07 25.03
CA TYR A 633 10.10 -16.45 26.34
C TYR A 633 10.54 -14.99 26.21
N GLN A 634 10.77 -14.49 25.00
CA GLN A 634 11.06 -13.08 24.72
C GLN A 634 9.77 -12.30 24.42
N LEU A 635 9.90 -11.06 23.98
CA LEU A 635 8.78 -10.18 23.70
C LEU A 635 7.83 -10.85 22.67
N PRO A 636 6.54 -10.99 22.99
CA PRO A 636 5.53 -11.42 22.03
C PRO A 636 5.22 -10.30 21.02
N PRO A 637 4.42 -10.57 19.97
CA PRO A 637 3.94 -9.52 19.08
C PRO A 637 3.21 -8.44 19.88
N LEU A 638 3.45 -7.16 19.55
CA LEU A 638 2.78 -6.05 20.22
C LEU A 638 1.29 -6.03 19.84
N ILE A 639 0.42 -6.17 20.84
CA ILE A 639 -1.04 -6.05 20.71
C ILE A 639 -1.49 -4.86 21.56
N GLN A 640 -2.13 -3.87 20.94
CA GLN A 640 -2.57 -2.65 21.63
C GLN A 640 -3.87 -2.87 22.43
N VAL A 641 -4.68 -3.88 22.08
CA VAL A 641 -5.90 -4.21 22.82
C VAL A 641 -5.57 -4.83 24.18
N THR A 642 -5.88 -4.13 25.26
CA THR A 642 -5.70 -4.57 26.66
C THR A 642 -6.91 -5.31 27.25
N ASN A 643 -7.84 -5.81 26.42
CA ASN A 643 -9.00 -6.54 26.94
C ASN A 643 -8.56 -7.88 27.57
N PRO A 644 -8.84 -8.15 28.86
CA PRO A 644 -8.40 -9.35 29.56
C PRO A 644 -8.90 -10.68 28.93
N LEU A 645 -9.93 -10.64 28.08
CA LEU A 645 -10.38 -11.82 27.31
C LEU A 645 -9.45 -12.20 26.14
N VAL A 646 -8.53 -11.32 25.73
CA VAL A 646 -7.56 -11.57 24.65
C VAL A 646 -6.34 -12.34 25.16
N PHE A 647 -5.97 -12.15 26.44
CA PHE A 647 -4.79 -12.80 27.05
C PHE A 647 -4.97 -14.29 27.39
N LEU A 648 -6.20 -14.81 27.33
CA LEU A 648 -6.47 -16.24 27.55
C LEU A 648 -6.28 -17.09 26.27
N PHE A 649 -5.99 -16.47 25.12
CA PHE A 649 -6.00 -17.13 23.81
C PHE A 649 -4.83 -16.77 22.87
N THR A 650 -3.81 -16.06 23.36
CA THR A 650 -2.47 -16.01 22.75
C THR A 650 -1.60 -17.10 23.34
#